data_AF-A0A0N1I0N0-F1
#
_entry.id   AF-A0A0N1I0N0-F1
#
_cell.length_a   1.000
_cell.length_b   1.000
_cell.length_c   1.000
_cell.angle_alpha   90.00
_cell.angle_beta   90.00
_cell.angle_gamma   90.00
#
_symmetry.space_group_name_H-M   'P 1'
#
loop_
_entity.id
_entity.type
_entity.pdbx_description
1 polymer ?
#
loop_
_entity_poly.entity_id
_entity_poly.type
_entity_poly.pdbx_seq_one_letter_code
_entity_poly.pdbx_strand_id
1 'polypeptide(L)'
;MAKVQLPDTHPFGTAVPFADRTTDHNVLTHLPEWENLLKFVAGDPMIFQRVVNFYPRVLPQEHVKKLSKALVDTVEGSEGKTCMIFTDPGSPKACIDFITAETRKDAKVSPEGLSSHAFDVGPHRLWTVFYPIPTSRNATGEFWQTPGVGISTRQAQDALKYLDQIKEIPLDSPFQPPTSEADTIAQQLRERIISYVNRAPLTKTSRPTPSDVYLFPTGMGAFYRLHHYLTAHYNLPTVAYGFPFHNTKDLFEWFPSPSPYLFLGNGDAADLEKLRSHLAVLRSQGTKLQALWTEFPSNPACVTPDLQSLRQLADEYKFILIVDDTVGGTANVDVLAAADILITSLTKAFSGYADVMGGSIVLSPASPFYTELVSILTKSYRNEMHWTDAQQLLTNSENYLERSAIHNTNGAALATYFAEEAAKPNSLIAKVYHPLALPDSLPFYKQYLRPSAPEFPNPGYGLLLTIDFINEAAQAAFYDAVKLLKSPHLGCHVTLVLPYVKGVFGMLGQLEEVAEWGITETQMRIAPGLEDAEGLVGEFSRAMGVAEEVVAKAATEVPLQPVTLGYHSNIAQQVNATITIDPIQLITAGLGYKCNMYSDLACEALPRDIRDTTSCESISGNSIICFRQEKFNNPPTGAEGKLFLSSNLVQSNKEGGDMLGRAARQACGEVGCDSSSRLLDVQNPHLEPTTITVTMRGKYNNVEQRDYMLRVLQEAFNLAQSERRNNPLAFVRGPSFTDLDGPFNWDIPTFGEAFLSDAAGRQLAHMSALITSEEQEKEERCENTVGKISEAAIGAIPGIGGVAGLIFKITCVGMAKASEGA
;
A
#
# COMPACT_ATOMS: atom_id res chain seq x y z
N MET A 1 20.23 28.07 -1.98
CA MET A 1 19.24 27.21 -2.66
C MET A 1 19.78 25.79 -2.67
N ALA A 2 19.01 24.84 -2.14
CA ALA A 2 19.38 23.43 -2.22
C ALA A 2 19.27 22.98 -3.68
N LYS A 3 20.30 22.29 -4.21
CA LYS A 3 20.21 21.68 -5.53
C LYS A 3 19.11 20.60 -5.49
N VAL A 4 18.36 20.48 -6.58
CA VAL A 4 17.49 19.33 -6.86
C VAL A 4 18.36 18.08 -6.92
N GLN A 5 18.58 17.41 -5.80
CA GLN A 5 19.24 16.11 -5.79
C GLN A 5 18.91 15.40 -4.48
N LEU A 6 18.05 14.39 -4.59
CA LEU A 6 18.26 13.21 -3.76
C LEU A 6 19.46 12.46 -4.34
N PRO A 7 20.44 12.03 -3.53
CA PRO A 7 21.44 11.08 -4.00
C PRO A 7 20.71 9.84 -4.55
N ASP A 8 21.15 9.37 -5.71
CA ASP A 8 20.57 8.30 -6.55
C ASP A 8 20.39 6.91 -5.83
N THR A 9 20.51 6.84 -4.50
CA THR A 9 20.55 5.61 -3.71
C THR A 9 19.78 5.68 -2.40
N HIS A 10 18.82 6.59 -2.21
CA HIS A 10 18.05 6.60 -0.97
C HIS A 10 17.20 5.33 -0.84
N PRO A 11 17.37 4.54 0.24
CA PRO A 11 16.70 3.25 0.35
C PRO A 11 15.20 3.40 0.62
N PHE A 12 14.43 2.46 0.08
CA PHE A 12 13.00 2.29 0.36
C PHE A 12 12.72 2.37 1.87
N GLY A 13 11.63 3.06 2.22
CA GLY A 13 11.10 3.06 3.58
C GLY A 13 11.93 3.85 4.58
N THR A 14 12.88 4.69 4.13
CA THR A 14 13.70 5.51 5.02
C THR A 14 13.32 6.99 4.99
N ALA A 15 13.70 7.68 6.08
CA ALA A 15 13.58 9.12 6.18
C ALA A 15 14.75 9.78 5.43
N VAL A 16 14.50 10.90 4.77
CA VAL A 16 15.57 11.71 4.17
C VAL A 16 16.03 12.75 5.19
N PRO A 17 17.30 12.72 5.62
CA PRO A 17 17.87 13.77 6.46
C PRO A 17 17.92 15.09 5.67
N PHE A 18 17.66 16.20 6.34
CA PHE A 18 17.83 17.52 5.76
C PHE A 18 18.65 18.41 6.69
N ALA A 19 19.71 19.00 6.14
CA ALA A 19 20.65 19.85 6.86
C ALA A 19 21.19 19.17 8.13
N ASP A 20 21.12 19.86 9.27
CA ASP A 20 21.54 19.45 10.61
C ASP A 20 20.41 18.81 11.45
N ARG A 21 19.25 18.51 10.82
CA ARG A 21 18.07 17.97 11.53
C ARG A 21 18.13 16.45 11.66
N THR A 22 17.74 15.94 12.83
CA THR A 22 17.68 14.49 13.09
C THR A 22 16.48 13.85 12.36
N THR A 23 16.58 12.55 12.11
CA THR A 23 15.48 11.78 11.49
C THR A 23 14.46 11.25 12.51
N ASP A 24 14.68 11.48 13.80
CA ASP A 24 13.96 10.83 14.92
C ASP A 24 12.46 11.18 14.99
N HIS A 25 12.06 12.27 14.33
CA HIS A 25 10.68 12.76 14.29
C HIS A 25 10.19 13.00 12.87
N ASN A 26 10.89 12.47 11.86
CA ASN A 26 10.60 12.70 10.46
C ASN A 26 9.22 12.16 10.08
N VAL A 27 8.44 12.88 9.28
CA VAL A 27 7.11 12.47 8.80
C VAL A 27 7.12 11.96 7.36
N LEU A 28 8.30 11.90 6.73
CA LEU A 28 8.52 11.44 5.36
C LEU A 28 8.94 9.97 5.33
N THR A 29 8.67 9.37 4.18
CA THR A 29 9.16 8.05 3.79
C THR A 29 9.56 8.12 2.32
N HIS A 30 10.34 7.15 1.83
CA HIS A 30 10.68 7.07 0.42
C HIS A 30 10.17 5.78 -0.23
N LEU A 31 9.38 5.91 -1.30
CA LEU A 31 8.85 4.81 -2.12
C LEU A 31 9.46 4.89 -3.55
N PRO A 32 10.72 4.50 -3.76
CA PRO A 32 11.49 4.85 -4.96
C PRO A 32 10.97 4.30 -6.30
N GLU A 33 10.33 3.13 -6.34
CA GLU A 33 9.98 2.45 -7.60
C GLU A 33 8.49 2.10 -7.62
N TRP A 34 7.91 2.02 -8.81
CA TRP A 34 6.53 1.65 -9.04
C TRP A 34 6.19 0.28 -8.44
N GLU A 35 7.07 -0.71 -8.62
CA GLU A 35 6.92 -2.04 -8.03
C GLU A 35 6.84 -1.99 -6.49
N ASN A 36 7.64 -1.12 -5.85
CA ASN A 36 7.59 -0.94 -4.40
C ASN A 36 6.26 -0.36 -3.95
N LEU A 37 5.69 0.57 -4.73
CA LEU A 37 4.35 1.12 -4.47
C LEU A 37 3.27 0.05 -4.62
N LEU A 38 3.30 -0.76 -5.69
CA LEU A 38 2.31 -1.82 -5.91
C LEU A 38 2.33 -2.86 -4.79
N LYS A 39 3.52 -3.29 -4.34
CA LYS A 39 3.67 -4.19 -3.19
C LYS A 39 3.14 -3.58 -1.90
N PHE A 40 3.39 -2.29 -1.69
CA PHE A 40 2.87 -1.55 -0.54
C PHE A 40 1.34 -1.51 -0.55
N VAL A 41 0.74 -1.20 -1.70
CA VAL A 41 -0.73 -1.20 -1.91
C VAL A 41 -1.32 -2.60 -1.70
N ALA A 42 -0.64 -3.64 -2.19
CA ALA A 42 -1.08 -5.03 -2.05
C ALA A 42 -0.94 -5.60 -0.63
N GLY A 43 -0.43 -4.83 0.34
CA GLY A 43 -0.29 -5.32 1.71
C GLY A 43 0.90 -6.28 1.92
N ASP A 44 1.88 -6.33 1.01
CA ASP A 44 2.96 -7.33 1.03
C ASP A 44 3.75 -7.29 2.35
N PRO A 45 3.73 -8.36 3.18
CA PRO A 45 4.44 -8.37 4.45
C PRO A 45 5.95 -8.09 4.31
N MET A 46 6.59 -8.50 3.22
CA MET A 46 8.02 -8.29 2.98
C MET A 46 8.34 -6.81 2.76
N ILE A 47 7.45 -6.04 2.13
CA ILE A 47 7.67 -4.61 1.93
C ILE A 47 7.54 -3.85 3.25
N PHE A 48 6.56 -4.22 4.10
CA PHE A 48 6.35 -3.56 5.40
C PHE A 48 7.48 -3.85 6.40
N GLN A 49 8.16 -5.00 6.31
CA GLN A 49 9.34 -5.31 7.13
C GLN A 49 10.54 -4.40 6.80
N ARG A 50 10.60 -3.84 5.60
CA ARG A 50 11.68 -2.94 5.15
C ARG A 50 11.41 -1.47 5.47
N VAL A 51 10.20 -1.13 5.92
CA VAL A 51 9.86 0.26 6.31
C VAL A 51 10.52 0.59 7.65
N VAL A 52 11.49 1.50 7.61
CA VAL A 52 12.19 2.01 8.79
C VAL A 52 11.41 3.20 9.38
N ASN A 53 11.07 4.17 8.52
CA ASN A 53 10.35 5.38 8.88
C ASN A 53 9.15 5.59 7.96
N PHE A 54 8.03 5.93 8.58
CA PHE A 54 6.80 6.29 7.91
C PHE A 54 6.12 7.43 8.66
N TYR A 55 5.08 7.99 8.04
CA TYR A 55 4.24 9.01 8.67
C TYR A 55 3.72 8.51 10.04
N PRO A 56 3.95 9.22 11.17
CA PRO A 56 3.72 8.67 12.51
C PRO A 56 2.28 8.23 12.84
N ARG A 57 1.27 8.79 12.15
CA ARG A 57 -0.12 8.34 12.27
C ARG A 57 -0.40 7.01 11.54
N VAL A 58 0.45 6.59 10.62
CA VAL A 58 0.28 5.31 9.90
C VAL A 58 1.07 4.20 10.59
N LEU A 59 2.29 4.51 11.04
CA LEU A 59 3.13 3.58 11.77
C LEU A 59 3.77 4.27 12.97
N PRO A 60 3.50 3.82 14.22
CA PRO A 60 4.18 4.35 15.39
C PRO A 60 5.71 4.22 15.25
N GLN A 61 6.42 5.32 15.53
CA GLN A 61 7.87 5.36 15.47
C GLN A 61 8.52 4.67 16.68
N GLU A 62 9.84 4.50 16.62
CA GLU A 62 10.61 3.74 17.60
C GLU A 62 10.43 4.21 19.05
N HIS A 63 10.39 5.52 19.31
CA HIS A 63 10.16 6.05 20.65
C HIS A 63 8.79 5.64 21.22
N VAL A 64 7.73 5.71 20.41
CA VAL A 64 6.38 5.30 20.82
C VAL A 64 6.34 3.79 21.10
N LYS A 65 6.99 2.98 20.24
CA LYS A 65 7.09 1.53 20.43
C LYS A 65 7.85 1.15 21.71
N LYS A 66 8.98 1.82 21.98
CA LYS A 66 9.78 1.61 23.20
C LYS A 66 8.98 1.96 24.46
N LEU A 67 8.27 3.08 24.44
CA LEU A 67 7.43 3.48 25.57
C LEU A 67 6.25 2.52 25.76
N SER A 68 5.59 2.11 24.68
CA SER A 68 4.50 1.11 24.71
C SER A 68 4.96 -0.18 25.38
N LYS A 69 6.11 -0.70 24.97
CA LYS A 69 6.72 -1.88 25.60
C LYS A 69 6.98 -1.66 27.10
N ALA A 70 7.61 -0.54 27.47
CA ALA A 70 7.93 -0.27 28.86
C ALA A 70 6.68 -0.20 29.75
N LEU A 71 5.60 0.42 29.28
CA LEU A 71 4.33 0.47 30.00
C LEU A 71 3.70 -0.91 30.16
N VAL A 72 3.69 -1.73 29.09
CA VAL A 72 3.17 -3.09 29.15
C VAL A 72 3.93 -3.97 30.14
N ASP A 73 5.27 -3.85 30.15
CA ASP A 73 6.13 -4.62 31.06
C ASP A 73 5.90 -4.26 32.55
N THR A 74 5.23 -3.14 32.86
CA THR A 74 4.91 -2.75 34.26
C THR A 74 3.65 -3.41 34.83
N VAL A 75 2.78 -3.96 33.98
CA VAL A 75 1.49 -4.53 34.41
C VAL A 75 1.57 -6.06 34.36
N GLU A 76 1.51 -6.71 35.53
CA GLU A 76 1.50 -8.18 35.64
C GLU A 76 0.35 -8.81 34.84
N GLY A 77 0.60 -9.94 34.17
CA GLY A 77 -0.40 -10.63 33.34
C GLY A 77 -0.64 -10.01 31.96
N SER A 78 0.24 -9.11 31.51
CA SER A 78 0.18 -8.47 30.18
C SER A 78 1.12 -9.11 29.15
N GLU A 79 1.61 -10.33 29.39
CA GLU A 79 2.46 -11.06 28.45
C GLU A 79 1.78 -11.22 27.08
N GLY A 80 2.51 -10.94 26.01
CA GLY A 80 1.98 -11.02 24.63
C GLY A 80 1.06 -9.87 24.23
N LYS A 81 0.94 -8.80 25.04
CA LYS A 81 0.19 -7.59 24.69
C LYS A 81 1.12 -6.46 24.20
N THR A 82 0.50 -5.46 23.57
CA THR A 82 1.07 -4.14 23.30
C THR A 82 0.04 -3.08 23.72
N CYS A 83 0.38 -1.79 23.70
CA CYS A 83 -0.58 -0.74 24.00
C CYS A 83 -0.55 0.47 23.04
N MET A 84 -1.72 1.07 22.83
CA MET A 84 -1.87 2.43 22.30
C MET A 84 -1.79 3.41 23.45
N ILE A 85 -1.16 4.57 23.21
CA ILE A 85 -0.88 5.58 24.23
C ILE A 85 -1.54 6.90 23.84
N PHE A 86 -2.27 7.50 24.78
CA PHE A 86 -3.07 8.70 24.63
C PHE A 86 -2.75 9.72 25.74
N THR A 87 -3.08 10.97 25.48
CA THR A 87 -2.88 12.11 26.39
C THR A 87 -4.19 12.69 26.93
N ASP A 88 -5.32 12.10 26.56
CA ASP A 88 -6.65 12.49 27.00
C ASP A 88 -7.37 11.30 27.64
N PRO A 89 -8.03 11.49 28.79
CA PRO A 89 -8.73 10.42 29.50
C PRO A 89 -9.94 9.84 28.74
N GLY A 90 -10.49 10.56 27.76
CA GLY A 90 -11.61 10.08 26.94
C GLY A 90 -11.18 9.14 25.81
N SER A 91 -9.94 9.27 25.33
CA SER A 91 -9.42 8.50 24.20
C SER A 91 -9.43 6.98 24.38
N PRO A 92 -9.09 6.40 25.55
CA PRO A 92 -9.16 4.95 25.75
C PRO A 92 -10.57 4.38 25.55
N LYS A 93 -11.59 5.06 26.08
CA LYS A 93 -12.97 4.64 25.90
C LYS A 93 -13.38 4.72 24.43
N ALA A 94 -13.11 5.85 23.77
CA ALA A 94 -13.42 6.01 22.35
C ALA A 94 -12.71 4.96 21.48
N CYS A 95 -11.47 4.62 21.83
CA CYS A 95 -10.70 3.57 21.19
C CYS A 95 -11.36 2.20 21.34
N ILE A 96 -11.70 1.80 22.57
CA ILE A 96 -12.34 0.51 22.84
C ILE A 96 -13.69 0.43 22.14
N ASP A 97 -14.52 1.47 22.26
CA ASP A 97 -15.83 1.53 21.61
C ASP A 97 -15.68 1.38 20.08
N PHE A 98 -14.69 2.03 19.47
CA PHE A 98 -14.43 1.92 18.04
C PHE A 98 -13.95 0.53 17.62
N ILE A 99 -12.91 -0.02 18.27
CA ILE A 99 -12.30 -1.28 17.83
C ILE A 99 -13.18 -2.49 18.09
N THR A 100 -14.11 -2.41 19.05
CA THR A 100 -15.05 -3.48 19.38
C THR A 100 -16.41 -3.33 18.69
N ALA A 101 -16.64 -2.24 17.96
CA ALA A 101 -17.93 -1.99 17.30
C ALA A 101 -18.26 -3.04 16.23
N GLU A 102 -19.52 -3.47 16.17
CA GLU A 102 -20.01 -4.40 15.14
C GLU A 102 -19.82 -3.86 13.72
N THR A 103 -19.82 -2.54 13.56
CA THR A 103 -19.59 -1.87 12.27
C THR A 103 -18.21 -2.15 11.69
N ARG A 104 -17.24 -2.60 12.51
CA ARG A 104 -15.90 -3.00 12.04
C ARG A 104 -15.88 -4.35 11.30
N LYS A 105 -16.96 -5.15 11.38
CA LYS A 105 -17.07 -6.44 10.68
C LYS A 105 -15.83 -7.32 10.94
N ASP A 106 -15.12 -7.72 9.90
CA ASP A 106 -13.93 -8.58 9.96
C ASP A 106 -12.73 -7.91 10.67
N ALA A 107 -12.72 -6.59 10.80
CA ALA A 107 -11.70 -5.84 11.53
C ALA A 107 -11.98 -5.72 13.04
N LYS A 108 -13.15 -6.18 13.52
CA LYS A 108 -13.56 -6.09 14.93
C LYS A 108 -12.59 -6.83 15.84
N VAL A 109 -12.21 -6.18 16.93
CA VAL A 109 -11.38 -6.76 18.00
C VAL A 109 -12.29 -7.33 19.09
N SER A 110 -11.98 -8.54 19.57
CA SER A 110 -12.67 -9.12 20.73
C SER A 110 -12.44 -8.24 21.97
N PRO A 111 -13.48 -7.95 22.77
CA PRO A 111 -13.29 -7.29 24.07
C PRO A 111 -12.40 -8.10 25.03
N GLU A 112 -12.30 -9.41 24.83
CA GLU A 112 -11.47 -10.29 25.66
C GLU A 112 -9.99 -9.93 25.54
N GLY A 113 -9.35 -9.64 26.68
CA GLY A 113 -7.93 -9.27 26.73
C GLY A 113 -7.65 -7.79 26.53
N LEU A 114 -8.66 -6.96 26.23
CA LEU A 114 -8.53 -5.51 26.25
C LEU A 114 -8.55 -4.97 27.68
N SER A 115 -7.69 -4.00 27.98
CA SER A 115 -7.70 -3.30 29.27
C SER A 115 -7.23 -1.86 29.12
N SER A 116 -7.78 -0.97 29.95
CA SER A 116 -7.38 0.44 30.00
C SER A 116 -6.59 0.73 31.26
N HIS A 117 -5.48 1.44 31.12
CA HIS A 117 -4.61 1.80 32.24
C HIS A 117 -4.22 3.28 32.16
N ALA A 118 -3.97 3.89 33.31
CA ALA A 118 -3.40 5.23 33.42
C ALA A 118 -2.05 5.17 34.13
N PHE A 119 -1.10 5.97 33.67
CA PHE A 119 0.25 6.01 34.20
C PHE A 119 0.71 7.46 34.42
N ASP A 120 1.42 7.69 35.52
CA ASP A 120 2.36 8.80 35.65
C ASP A 120 3.76 8.28 35.28
N VAL A 121 4.40 8.91 34.29
CA VAL A 121 5.78 8.62 33.85
C VAL A 121 6.59 9.90 34.03
N GLY A 122 7.16 10.08 35.23
CA GLY A 122 7.71 11.37 35.64
C GLY A 122 6.65 12.48 35.54
N PRO A 123 6.85 13.53 34.71
CA PRO A 123 5.88 14.61 34.52
C PRO A 123 4.74 14.26 33.54
N HIS A 124 4.77 13.10 32.87
CA HIS A 124 3.82 12.76 31.83
C HIS A 124 2.67 11.90 32.37
N ARG A 125 1.43 12.42 32.31
CA ARG A 125 0.22 11.62 32.48
C ARG A 125 -0.17 10.99 31.15
N LEU A 126 -0.26 9.67 31.12
CA LEU A 126 -0.60 8.89 29.93
C LEU A 126 -1.78 7.95 30.21
N TRP A 127 -2.66 7.80 29.24
CA TRP A 127 -3.70 6.77 29.24
C TRP A 127 -3.44 5.77 28.14
N THR A 128 -3.78 4.52 28.36
CA THR A 128 -3.46 3.45 27.42
C THR A 128 -4.61 2.49 27.22
N VAL A 129 -4.61 1.83 26.06
CA VAL A 129 -5.43 0.64 25.78
C VAL A 129 -4.48 -0.49 25.43
N PHE A 130 -4.48 -1.53 26.25
CA PHE A 130 -3.69 -2.74 26.07
C PHE A 130 -4.49 -3.73 25.22
N TYR A 131 -3.83 -4.40 24.29
CA TYR A 131 -4.45 -5.39 23.40
C TYR A 131 -3.47 -6.51 23.01
N PRO A 132 -3.94 -7.74 22.74
CA PRO A 132 -3.08 -8.88 22.39
C PRO A 132 -2.36 -8.73 21.04
N ILE A 133 -1.22 -9.37 20.87
CA ILE A 133 -0.54 -9.63 19.59
C ILE A 133 -1.00 -11.02 19.10
N PRO A 134 -1.31 -11.27 17.80
CA PRO A 134 -0.95 -10.46 16.65
C PRO A 134 -2.00 -9.43 16.25
N THR A 135 -3.13 -9.32 16.96
CA THR A 135 -4.36 -8.54 16.59
C THR A 135 -4.05 -7.51 15.51
N SER A 136 -4.11 -7.99 14.27
CA SER A 136 -3.42 -7.37 13.15
C SER A 136 -4.12 -6.07 12.80
N ARG A 137 -3.39 -4.96 12.95
CA ARG A 137 -3.42 -3.65 12.24
C ARG A 137 -4.72 -2.99 11.78
N ASN A 138 -5.86 -3.66 11.69
CA ASN A 138 -7.05 -3.13 11.04
C ASN A 138 -7.70 -2.13 12.00
N ALA A 139 -8.51 -2.55 12.98
CA ALA A 139 -9.20 -1.55 13.82
C ALA A 139 -8.29 -0.72 14.75
N THR A 140 -7.26 -1.30 15.36
CA THR A 140 -6.35 -0.55 16.25
C THR A 140 -5.50 0.45 15.48
N GLY A 141 -5.02 0.08 14.29
CA GLY A 141 -4.28 0.98 13.39
C GLY A 141 -5.17 2.08 12.83
N GLU A 142 -6.40 1.74 12.42
CA GLU A 142 -7.41 2.69 11.93
C GLU A 142 -7.76 3.74 12.98
N PHE A 143 -7.92 3.34 14.25
CA PHE A 143 -8.17 4.30 15.34
C PHE A 143 -6.96 5.19 15.63
N TRP A 144 -5.75 4.64 15.57
CA TRP A 144 -4.53 5.44 15.73
C TRP A 144 -4.40 6.47 14.60
N GLN A 145 -4.68 6.05 13.37
CA GLN A 145 -4.48 6.84 12.17
C GLN A 145 -5.53 7.94 11.99
N THR A 146 -6.82 7.58 12.00
CA THR A 146 -7.89 8.48 11.54
C THR A 146 -8.17 9.60 12.55
N PRO A 147 -8.50 9.33 13.82
CA PRO A 147 -8.55 10.36 14.87
C PRO A 147 -7.26 11.16 15.06
N GLY A 148 -6.08 10.51 15.03
CA GLY A 148 -4.80 11.19 15.22
C GLY A 148 -4.61 11.86 16.59
N VAL A 149 -5.19 11.28 17.66
CA VAL A 149 -5.16 11.77 19.06
C VAL A 149 -4.21 10.98 19.99
N GLY A 150 -3.24 10.27 19.40
CA GLY A 150 -2.22 9.51 20.15
C GLY A 150 -1.06 10.38 20.65
N ILE A 151 -0.22 9.81 21.51
CA ILE A 151 1.03 10.44 21.97
C ILE A 151 1.93 10.82 20.77
N SER A 152 2.57 11.98 20.84
CA SER A 152 3.55 12.39 19.83
C SER A 152 4.89 11.66 20.00
N THR A 153 5.71 11.67 18.94
CA THR A 153 7.03 11.04 18.97
C THR A 153 8.00 11.77 19.90
N ARG A 154 7.91 13.10 20.00
CA ARG A 154 8.71 13.90 20.95
C ARG A 154 8.26 13.68 22.40
N GLN A 155 6.96 13.63 22.66
CA GLN A 155 6.47 13.35 24.02
C GLN A 155 6.86 11.93 24.45
N ALA A 156 6.79 10.95 23.55
CA ALA A 156 7.28 9.61 23.83
C ALA A 156 8.79 9.60 24.13
N GLN A 157 9.59 10.33 23.34
CA GLN A 157 11.03 10.49 23.59
C GLN A 157 11.31 11.15 24.95
N ASP A 158 10.53 12.15 25.34
CA ASP A 158 10.69 12.83 26.64
C ASP A 158 10.31 11.89 27.81
N ALA A 159 9.19 11.18 27.69
CA ALA A 159 8.73 10.20 28.69
C ALA A 159 9.72 9.05 28.90
N LEU A 160 10.44 8.63 27.85
CA LEU A 160 11.48 7.60 27.93
C LEU A 160 12.66 7.98 28.86
N LYS A 161 12.80 9.25 29.26
CA LYS A 161 13.81 9.68 30.24
C LYS A 161 13.44 9.33 31.69
N TYR A 162 12.18 8.94 31.94
CA TYR A 162 11.61 8.72 33.27
C TYR A 162 11.07 7.29 33.46
N LEU A 163 11.67 6.31 32.77
CA LEU A 163 11.23 4.90 32.85
C LEU A 163 11.34 4.32 34.27
N ASP A 164 12.26 4.83 35.09
CA ASP A 164 12.42 4.47 36.51
C ASP A 164 11.32 5.05 37.42
N GLN A 165 10.49 5.95 36.88
CA GLN A 165 9.41 6.65 37.59
C GLN A 165 8.02 6.29 37.06
N ILE A 166 7.88 5.19 36.31
CA ILE A 166 6.57 4.71 35.88
C ILE A 166 5.76 4.28 37.09
N LYS A 167 4.56 4.85 37.23
CA LYS A 167 3.59 4.50 38.25
C LYS A 167 2.21 4.34 37.63
N GLU A 168 1.64 3.14 37.73
CA GLU A 168 0.22 2.93 37.41
C GLU A 168 -0.67 3.62 38.46
N ILE A 169 -1.72 4.27 37.99
CA ILE A 169 -2.67 5.02 38.81
C ILE A 169 -4.12 4.70 38.37
N PRO A 170 -5.13 4.97 39.23
CA PRO A 170 -6.53 4.88 38.82
C PRO A 170 -6.86 5.74 37.59
N LEU A 171 -7.68 5.24 36.68
CA LEU A 171 -8.05 5.90 35.40
C LEU A 171 -8.66 7.29 35.57
N ASP A 172 -9.41 7.48 36.65
CA ASP A 172 -10.13 8.71 37.02
C ASP A 172 -9.30 9.65 37.91
N SER A 173 -8.02 9.33 38.15
CA SER A 173 -7.14 10.15 38.96
C SER A 173 -7.08 11.59 38.42
N PRO A 174 -7.24 12.61 39.29
CA PRO A 174 -7.19 13.99 38.86
C PRO A 174 -5.85 14.28 38.17
N PHE A 175 -5.92 14.95 37.02
CA PHE A 175 -4.75 15.38 36.27
C PHE A 175 -4.35 16.78 36.73
N GLN A 176 -3.08 16.97 37.08
CA GLN A 176 -2.55 18.32 37.26
C GLN A 176 -2.09 18.85 35.90
N PRO A 177 -2.59 20.02 35.46
CA PRO A 177 -2.24 20.59 34.17
C PRO A 177 -0.74 20.92 34.07
N PRO A 178 -0.22 21.07 32.83
CA PRO A 178 1.20 21.28 32.59
C PRO A 178 1.75 22.54 33.28
N THR A 179 3.09 22.60 33.38
CA THR A 179 3.86 23.69 34.00
C THR A 179 3.67 25.03 33.28
N SER A 180 3.99 26.14 33.96
CA SER A 180 3.92 27.50 33.40
C SER A 180 4.73 27.72 32.11
N GLU A 181 5.82 26.97 31.90
CA GLU A 181 6.63 27.06 30.67
C GLU A 181 5.91 26.51 29.44
N ALA A 182 5.27 25.34 29.57
CA ALA A 182 4.47 24.73 28.51
C ALA A 182 3.30 25.64 28.08
N ASP A 183 2.65 26.29 29.05
CA ASP A 183 1.60 27.28 28.78
C ASP A 183 2.15 28.49 28.03
N THR A 184 3.36 28.94 28.37
CA THR A 184 4.03 30.07 27.70
C THR A 184 4.35 29.74 26.24
N ILE A 185 4.89 28.55 25.94
CA ILE A 185 5.22 28.14 24.57
C ILE A 185 3.94 27.95 23.74
N ALA A 186 2.91 27.32 24.31
CA ALA A 186 1.62 27.19 23.65
C ALA A 186 1.03 28.57 23.33
N GLN A 187 1.13 29.53 24.25
CA GLN A 187 0.69 30.91 24.03
C GLN A 187 1.45 31.59 22.90
N GLN A 188 2.79 31.47 22.86
CA GLN A 188 3.60 32.02 21.75
C GLN A 188 3.24 31.40 20.40
N LEU A 189 2.93 30.09 20.36
CA LEU A 189 2.46 29.44 19.14
C LEU A 189 1.09 29.97 18.69
N ARG A 190 0.16 30.20 19.62
CA ARG A 190 -1.14 30.85 19.30
C ARG A 190 -0.93 32.25 18.73
N GLU A 191 -0.06 33.04 19.33
CA GLU A 191 0.31 34.38 18.84
C GLU A 191 0.90 34.32 17.43
N ARG A 192 1.79 33.35 17.17
CA ARG A 192 2.34 33.11 15.83
C ARG A 192 1.27 32.78 14.81
N ILE A 193 0.35 31.86 15.13
CA ILE A 193 -0.75 31.50 14.23
C ILE A 193 -1.61 32.73 13.93
N ILE A 194 -2.00 33.48 14.96
CA ILE A 194 -2.80 34.70 14.79
C ILE A 194 -2.07 35.77 13.98
N SER A 195 -0.75 35.89 14.11
CA SER A 195 0.03 36.83 13.32
C SER A 195 -0.10 36.56 11.81
N TYR A 196 -0.17 35.29 11.40
CA TYR A 196 -0.37 34.92 10.00
C TYR A 196 -1.84 34.98 9.58
N VAL A 197 -2.78 34.53 10.41
CA VAL A 197 -4.22 34.60 10.14
C VAL A 197 -4.68 36.06 9.95
N ASN A 198 -4.20 36.98 10.78
CA ASN A 198 -4.56 38.40 10.72
C ASN A 198 -3.75 39.23 9.70
N ARG A 199 -2.88 38.61 8.91
CA ARG A 199 -2.02 39.29 7.93
C ARG A 199 -2.80 39.64 6.66
N ALA A 200 -2.92 40.93 6.33
CA ALA A 200 -3.65 41.40 5.15
C ALA A 200 -5.03 40.71 4.99
N PRO A 201 -5.94 40.83 5.97
CA PRO A 201 -7.22 40.15 5.92
C PRO A 201 -8.14 40.84 4.91
N LEU A 202 -9.05 40.06 4.30
CA LEU A 202 -10.09 40.54 3.40
C LEU A 202 -11.14 41.35 4.16
N THR A 203 -11.41 40.98 5.41
CA THR A 203 -12.29 41.71 6.33
C THR A 203 -11.50 42.41 7.43
N LYS A 204 -11.77 43.70 7.68
CA LYS A 204 -10.98 44.52 8.63
C LYS A 204 -11.49 44.47 10.09
N THR A 205 -12.69 43.94 10.31
CA THR A 205 -13.39 43.93 11.61
C THR A 205 -13.43 42.54 12.22
N SER A 206 -13.58 42.45 13.55
CA SER A 206 -13.80 41.18 14.28
C SER A 206 -12.71 40.12 14.07
N ARG A 207 -11.46 40.51 14.31
CA ARG A 207 -10.28 39.65 14.12
C ARG A 207 -10.06 38.70 15.30
N PRO A 208 -9.68 37.43 15.04
CA PRO A 208 -9.32 36.51 16.10
C PRO A 208 -8.07 36.98 16.86
N THR A 209 -8.01 36.57 18.11
CA THR A 209 -6.93 36.79 19.06
C THR A 209 -6.35 35.45 19.49
N PRO A 210 -5.21 35.41 20.23
CA PRO A 210 -4.65 34.14 20.68
C PRO A 210 -5.62 33.26 21.49
N SER A 211 -6.59 33.84 22.21
CA SER A 211 -7.60 33.06 22.95
C SER A 211 -8.57 32.30 22.04
N ASP A 212 -8.60 32.62 20.75
CA ASP A 212 -9.48 31.99 19.76
C ASP A 212 -8.80 30.79 19.08
N VAL A 213 -7.56 30.47 19.47
CA VAL A 213 -6.75 29.39 18.90
C VAL A 213 -6.64 28.19 19.85
N TYR A 214 -7.03 27.04 19.32
CA TYR A 214 -6.97 25.75 20.01
C TYR A 214 -5.97 24.86 19.28
N LEU A 215 -5.09 24.21 20.04
CA LEU A 215 -3.94 23.45 19.53
C LEU A 215 -4.19 21.94 19.72
N PHE A 216 -3.83 21.16 18.71
CA PHE A 216 -4.05 19.72 18.67
C PHE A 216 -2.79 18.98 18.23
N PRO A 217 -2.57 17.73 18.66
CA PRO A 217 -1.37 16.96 18.32
C PRO A 217 -1.22 16.74 16.81
N THR A 218 -2.33 16.71 16.06
CA THR A 218 -2.34 16.57 14.60
C THR A 218 -3.50 17.35 13.97
N GLY A 219 -3.43 17.59 12.66
CA GLY A 219 -4.57 18.17 11.91
C GLY A 219 -5.84 17.31 12.02
N MET A 220 -5.69 15.98 11.93
CA MET A 220 -6.83 15.08 12.16
C MET A 220 -7.35 15.12 13.59
N GLY A 221 -6.48 15.33 14.58
CA GLY A 221 -6.89 15.54 15.97
C GLY A 221 -7.79 16.75 16.13
N ALA A 222 -7.51 17.84 15.39
CA ALA A 222 -8.40 19.01 15.35
C ALA A 222 -9.78 18.67 14.76
N PHE A 223 -9.82 17.99 13.61
CA PHE A 223 -11.07 17.52 13.00
C PHE A 223 -11.88 16.61 13.93
N TYR A 224 -11.25 15.54 14.42
CA TYR A 224 -11.89 14.53 15.26
C TYR A 224 -12.46 15.14 16.54
N ARG A 225 -11.66 15.94 17.26
CA ARG A 225 -12.13 16.58 18.50
C ARG A 225 -13.25 17.56 18.24
N LEU A 226 -13.13 18.42 17.23
CA LEU A 226 -14.19 19.37 16.91
C LEU A 226 -15.49 18.68 16.52
N HIS A 227 -15.42 17.69 15.63
CA HIS A 227 -16.59 16.90 15.24
C HIS A 227 -17.26 16.26 16.45
N HIS A 228 -16.48 15.65 17.34
CA HIS A 228 -16.99 15.06 18.58
C HIS A 228 -17.64 16.09 19.50
N TYR A 229 -17.04 17.28 19.68
CA TYR A 229 -17.60 18.35 20.51
C TYR A 229 -18.92 18.88 19.95
N LEU A 230 -18.99 19.09 18.63
CA LEU A 230 -20.20 19.54 17.95
C LEU A 230 -21.30 18.49 18.01
N THR A 231 -20.98 17.21 17.76
CA THR A 231 -21.95 16.13 17.84
C THR A 231 -22.44 15.89 19.27
N ALA A 232 -21.58 15.99 20.28
CA ALA A 232 -22.00 15.89 21.68
C ALA A 232 -22.95 17.03 22.11
N HIS A 233 -22.80 18.22 21.53
CA HIS A 233 -23.61 19.39 21.87
C HIS A 233 -24.90 19.49 21.04
N TYR A 234 -24.79 19.41 19.71
CA TYR A 234 -25.94 19.57 18.81
C TYR A 234 -26.65 18.25 18.53
N ASN A 235 -25.89 17.16 18.36
CA ASN A 235 -26.40 15.86 17.94
C ASN A 235 -27.30 15.98 16.69
N LEU A 236 -26.76 16.56 15.61
CA LEU A 236 -27.46 16.84 14.35
C LEU A 236 -26.63 16.41 13.12
N PRO A 237 -27.25 16.26 11.93
CA PRO A 237 -26.56 15.85 10.71
C PRO A 237 -25.46 16.83 10.28
N THR A 238 -24.44 16.32 9.58
CA THR A 238 -23.33 17.11 9.01
C THR A 238 -23.14 16.82 7.52
N VAL A 239 -22.50 17.76 6.79
CA VAL A 239 -22.19 17.64 5.36
C VAL A 239 -20.69 17.76 5.15
N ALA A 240 -20.12 16.91 4.29
CA ALA A 240 -18.80 17.11 3.70
C ALA A 240 -18.98 17.57 2.25
N TYR A 241 -18.46 18.75 1.91
CA TYR A 241 -18.64 19.41 0.62
C TYR A 241 -17.30 19.57 -0.11
N GLY A 242 -17.23 19.06 -1.34
CA GLY A 242 -15.98 18.77 -2.03
C GLY A 242 -15.32 17.50 -1.49
N PHE A 243 -14.43 16.90 -2.28
CA PHE A 243 -13.69 15.70 -1.89
C PHE A 243 -12.59 16.05 -0.88
N PRO A 244 -12.71 15.68 0.41
CA PRO A 244 -11.72 16.06 1.41
C PRO A 244 -10.54 15.08 1.41
N PHE A 245 -9.52 15.36 2.22
CA PHE A 245 -8.49 14.41 2.59
C PHE A 245 -9.10 13.08 3.07
N HIS A 246 -8.54 11.95 2.64
CA HIS A 246 -9.15 10.62 2.82
C HIS A 246 -9.57 10.31 4.27
N ASN A 247 -8.70 10.57 5.27
CA ASN A 247 -9.07 10.31 6.67
C ASN A 247 -10.23 11.20 7.15
N THR A 248 -10.48 12.36 6.55
CA THR A 248 -11.63 13.22 6.87
C THR A 248 -12.94 12.58 6.38
N LYS A 249 -12.93 11.91 5.22
CA LYS A 249 -14.07 11.10 4.76
C LYS A 249 -14.32 9.93 5.71
N ASP A 250 -13.28 9.15 6.00
CA ASP A 250 -13.37 8.00 6.90
C ASP A 250 -13.85 8.40 8.30
N LEU A 251 -13.42 9.56 8.80
CA LEU A 251 -13.82 10.10 10.10
C LEU A 251 -15.36 10.21 10.22
N PHE A 252 -16.05 10.74 9.21
CA PHE A 252 -17.50 10.92 9.27
C PHE A 252 -18.27 9.60 9.17
N GLU A 253 -17.71 8.60 8.48
CA GLU A 253 -18.27 7.26 8.40
C GLU A 253 -18.10 6.50 9.72
N TRP A 254 -16.94 6.64 10.34
CA TRP A 254 -16.52 5.87 11.50
C TRP A 254 -16.98 6.46 12.83
N PHE A 255 -17.14 7.78 12.89
CA PHE A 255 -17.64 8.51 14.04
C PHE A 255 -18.89 9.30 13.63
N PRO A 256 -19.97 8.63 13.21
CA PRO A 256 -21.11 9.29 12.60
C PRO A 256 -21.83 10.19 13.61
N SER A 257 -22.37 11.29 13.10
CA SER A 257 -23.44 12.03 13.76
C SER A 257 -24.71 11.14 13.85
N PRO A 258 -25.78 11.52 14.57
CA PRO A 258 -26.95 10.64 14.71
C PRO A 258 -27.68 10.33 13.40
N SER A 259 -27.33 11.01 12.30
CA SER A 259 -27.68 10.61 10.94
C SER A 259 -26.41 10.44 10.10
N PRO A 260 -26.44 9.58 9.07
CA PRO A 260 -25.37 9.52 8.08
C PRO A 260 -25.08 10.91 7.54
N TYR A 261 -23.79 11.25 7.43
CA TYR A 261 -23.39 12.52 6.83
C TYR A 261 -23.76 12.53 5.34
N LEU A 262 -24.06 13.71 4.81
CA LEU A 262 -24.23 13.88 3.37
C LEU A 262 -22.86 14.18 2.75
N PHE A 263 -22.42 13.32 1.83
CA PHE A 263 -21.20 13.55 1.06
C PHE A 263 -21.53 14.15 -0.31
N LEU A 264 -20.91 15.29 -0.62
CA LEU A 264 -21.05 16.02 -1.87
C LEU A 264 -19.66 16.20 -2.49
N GLY A 265 -19.11 15.10 -3.02
CA GLY A 265 -17.69 14.97 -3.36
C GLY A 265 -17.19 15.82 -4.53
N ASN A 266 -18.05 16.26 -5.46
CA ASN A 266 -17.59 17.08 -6.58
C ASN A 266 -17.38 18.54 -6.17
N GLY A 267 -18.16 19.02 -5.19
CA GLY A 267 -18.08 20.41 -4.72
C GLY A 267 -18.42 21.45 -5.80
N ASP A 268 -19.23 21.04 -6.78
CA ASP A 268 -19.60 21.83 -7.95
C ASP A 268 -21.03 22.44 -7.81
N ALA A 269 -21.49 23.08 -8.89
CA ALA A 269 -22.82 23.68 -8.93
C ALA A 269 -23.97 22.67 -8.76
N ALA A 270 -23.79 21.43 -9.20
CA ALA A 270 -24.81 20.39 -9.05
C ALA A 270 -24.90 19.92 -7.60
N ASP A 271 -23.75 19.76 -6.94
CA ASP A 271 -23.68 19.46 -5.51
C ASP A 271 -24.22 20.61 -4.66
N LEU A 272 -24.02 21.86 -5.07
CA LEU A 272 -24.63 23.02 -4.41
C LEU A 272 -26.17 22.95 -4.45
N GLU A 273 -26.76 22.49 -5.55
CA GLU A 273 -28.21 22.34 -5.65
C GLU A 273 -28.75 21.16 -4.83
N LYS A 274 -28.01 20.04 -4.77
CA LYS A 274 -28.31 18.94 -3.85
C LYS A 274 -28.28 19.40 -2.41
N LEU A 275 -27.31 20.23 -2.02
CA LEU A 275 -27.22 20.82 -0.69
C LEU A 275 -28.46 21.67 -0.39
N ARG A 276 -28.88 22.56 -1.29
CA ARG A 276 -30.11 23.36 -1.12
C ARG A 276 -31.34 22.49 -0.90
N SER A 277 -31.50 21.46 -1.73
CA SER A 277 -32.60 20.50 -1.62
C SER A 277 -32.59 19.78 -0.27
N HIS A 278 -31.43 19.29 0.16
CA HIS A 278 -31.27 18.61 1.45
C HIS A 278 -31.61 19.54 2.63
N LEU A 279 -31.08 20.76 2.61
CA LEU A 279 -31.35 21.77 3.64
C LEU A 279 -32.84 22.13 3.72
N ALA A 280 -33.52 22.23 2.58
CA ALA A 280 -34.97 22.46 2.54
C ALA A 280 -35.76 21.29 3.17
N VAL A 281 -35.36 20.05 2.90
CA VAL A 281 -35.94 18.84 3.52
C VAL A 281 -35.75 18.87 5.04
N LEU A 282 -34.52 19.09 5.54
CA LEU A 282 -34.26 19.20 6.97
C LEU A 282 -35.14 20.27 7.64
N ARG A 283 -35.21 21.47 7.04
CA ARG A 283 -36.04 22.58 7.53
C ARG A 283 -37.52 22.18 7.61
N SER A 284 -38.06 21.52 6.58
CA SER A 284 -39.46 21.05 6.55
C SER A 284 -39.78 19.98 7.61
N GLN A 285 -38.77 19.21 8.02
CA GLN A 285 -38.86 18.21 9.07
C GLN A 285 -38.66 18.82 10.48
N GLY A 286 -38.46 20.14 10.58
CA GLY A 286 -38.21 20.82 11.85
C GLY A 286 -36.82 20.56 12.43
N THR A 287 -35.87 20.09 11.60
CA THR A 287 -34.47 19.86 11.98
C THR A 287 -33.54 20.78 11.21
N LYS A 288 -32.25 20.77 11.51
CA LYS A 288 -31.22 21.58 10.86
C LYS A 288 -29.90 20.82 10.75
N LEU A 289 -29.03 21.33 9.89
CA LEU A 289 -27.64 20.88 9.80
C LEU A 289 -26.84 21.46 10.98
N GLN A 290 -25.96 20.67 11.63
CA GLN A 290 -25.02 21.26 12.61
C GLN A 290 -23.92 22.04 11.89
N ALA A 291 -23.29 21.39 10.91
CA ALA A 291 -22.07 21.89 10.29
C ALA A 291 -21.89 21.37 8.86
N LEU A 292 -21.27 22.20 8.04
CA LEU A 292 -20.74 21.85 6.72
C LEU A 292 -19.21 22.00 6.77
N TRP A 293 -18.51 20.97 6.33
CA TRP A 293 -17.05 20.90 6.28
C TRP A 293 -16.57 20.94 4.83
N THR A 294 -15.54 21.73 4.54
CA THR A 294 -14.97 21.82 3.21
C THR A 294 -13.48 22.17 3.27
N GLU A 295 -12.72 21.84 2.22
CA GLU A 295 -11.30 22.19 2.07
C GLU A 295 -11.12 23.29 1.04
N PHE A 296 -10.11 24.15 1.24
CA PHE A 296 -9.82 25.26 0.33
C PHE A 296 -8.33 25.35 -0.03
N PRO A 297 -7.94 24.87 -1.23
CA PRO A 297 -8.66 23.96 -2.11
C PRO A 297 -8.55 22.50 -1.63
N SER A 298 -9.24 21.57 -2.30
CA SER A 298 -9.25 20.15 -1.92
C SER A 298 -7.92 19.42 -2.14
N ASN A 299 -7.68 18.36 -1.35
CA ASN A 299 -6.57 17.43 -1.52
C ASN A 299 -7.08 16.01 -1.91
N PRO A 300 -6.76 15.48 -3.11
CA PRO A 300 -5.66 15.90 -3.99
C PRO A 300 -6.06 16.76 -5.21
N ALA A 301 -7.36 16.95 -5.47
CA ALA A 301 -7.83 17.49 -6.76
C ALA A 301 -7.70 19.02 -6.92
N CYS A 302 -7.35 19.75 -5.87
CA CYS A 302 -7.21 21.22 -5.87
C CYS A 302 -8.49 21.97 -6.35
N VAL A 303 -9.65 21.33 -6.27
CA VAL A 303 -10.95 21.93 -6.57
C VAL A 303 -11.27 22.94 -5.47
N THR A 304 -11.78 24.10 -5.86
CA THR A 304 -12.11 25.17 -4.92
C THR A 304 -13.63 25.33 -4.80
N PRO A 305 -14.21 25.23 -3.60
CA PRO A 305 -15.65 25.42 -3.40
C PRO A 305 -16.06 26.89 -3.48
N ASP A 306 -17.31 27.15 -3.89
CA ASP A 306 -17.94 28.48 -3.81
C ASP A 306 -18.31 28.82 -2.36
N LEU A 307 -17.31 29.27 -1.58
CA LEU A 307 -17.51 29.66 -0.19
C LEU A 307 -18.50 30.82 -0.01
N GLN A 308 -18.69 31.68 -1.03
CA GLN A 308 -19.67 32.76 -0.96
C GLN A 308 -21.09 32.20 -0.92
N SER A 309 -21.41 31.27 -1.83
CA SER A 309 -22.69 30.58 -1.83
C SER A 309 -22.88 29.73 -0.57
N LEU A 310 -21.84 29.01 -0.11
CA LEU A 310 -21.91 28.21 1.12
C LEU A 310 -22.16 29.09 2.36
N ARG A 311 -21.52 30.27 2.45
CA ARG A 311 -21.76 31.24 3.53
C ARG A 311 -23.20 31.73 3.55
N GLN A 312 -23.76 32.07 2.39
CA GLN A 312 -25.16 32.50 2.28
C GLN A 312 -26.12 31.41 2.78
N LEU A 313 -25.88 30.15 2.38
CA LEU A 313 -26.68 29.02 2.87
C LEU A 313 -26.51 28.80 4.38
N ALA A 314 -25.29 28.93 4.91
CA ALA A 314 -25.01 28.81 6.33
C ALA A 314 -25.77 29.88 7.15
N ASP A 315 -25.85 31.11 6.63
CA ASP A 315 -26.59 32.19 7.27
C ASP A 315 -28.11 32.00 7.18
N GLU A 316 -28.61 31.46 6.07
CA GLU A 316 -30.05 31.23 5.88
C GLU A 316 -30.56 30.03 6.70
N TYR A 317 -29.80 28.93 6.71
CA TYR A 317 -30.19 27.67 7.35
C TYR A 317 -29.59 27.47 8.76
N LYS A 318 -28.76 28.42 9.23
CA LYS A 318 -28.20 28.47 10.58
C LYS A 318 -27.38 27.22 10.94
N PHE A 319 -26.40 26.90 10.09
CA PHE A 319 -25.38 25.88 10.35
C PHE A 319 -23.98 26.48 10.37
N ILE A 320 -23.03 25.77 10.98
CA ILE A 320 -21.63 26.18 11.10
C ILE A 320 -20.87 25.86 9.80
N LEU A 321 -20.18 26.84 9.22
CA LEU A 321 -19.28 26.64 8.08
C LEU A 321 -17.84 26.46 8.58
N ILE A 322 -17.28 25.27 8.35
CA ILE A 322 -15.93 24.89 8.76
C ILE A 322 -15.07 24.72 7.51
N VAL A 323 -13.95 25.43 7.46
CA VAL A 323 -13.04 25.41 6.30
C VAL A 323 -11.64 24.97 6.74
N ASP A 324 -11.10 23.96 6.07
CA ASP A 324 -9.69 23.58 6.18
C ASP A 324 -8.87 24.27 5.09
N ASP A 325 -7.93 25.13 5.49
CA ASP A 325 -7.08 25.88 4.57
C ASP A 325 -5.70 25.24 4.33
N THR A 326 -5.45 24.03 4.81
CA THR A 326 -4.13 23.40 4.84
C THR A 326 -3.37 23.46 3.50
N VAL A 327 -4.08 23.28 2.38
CA VAL A 327 -3.48 23.31 1.03
C VAL A 327 -3.26 24.74 0.53
N GLY A 328 -4.22 25.64 0.74
CA GLY A 328 -4.10 27.05 0.34
C GLY A 328 -3.07 27.81 1.18
N GLY A 329 -3.12 27.57 2.49
CA GLY A 329 -2.30 28.17 3.54
C GLY A 329 -2.68 29.62 3.85
N THR A 330 -2.68 29.98 5.14
CA THR A 330 -2.90 31.36 5.61
C THR A 330 -1.96 32.42 5.00
N ALA A 331 -0.81 32.02 4.43
CA ALA A 331 0.03 32.91 3.63
C ALA A 331 -0.64 33.38 2.33
N ASN A 332 -1.52 32.57 1.72
CA ASN A 332 -2.13 32.90 0.44
C ASN A 332 -3.60 33.29 0.57
N VAL A 333 -4.35 32.59 1.42
CA VAL A 333 -5.82 32.71 1.45
C VAL A 333 -6.34 33.20 2.80
N ASP A 334 -7.45 33.92 2.77
CA ASP A 334 -8.20 34.38 3.95
C ASP A 334 -9.62 33.82 3.96
N VAL A 335 -9.74 32.51 4.16
CA VAL A 335 -11.04 31.82 4.19
C VAL A 335 -11.84 32.10 5.47
N LEU A 336 -11.21 32.64 6.52
CA LEU A 336 -11.89 33.07 7.75
C LEU A 336 -12.85 34.24 7.49
N ALA A 337 -12.70 34.94 6.35
CA ALA A 337 -13.67 35.91 5.86
C ALA A 337 -15.06 35.31 5.57
N ALA A 338 -15.16 33.98 5.41
CA ALA A 338 -16.43 33.26 5.28
C ALA A 338 -16.64 32.21 6.38
N ALA A 339 -15.58 31.54 6.84
CA ALA A 339 -15.69 30.45 7.79
C ALA A 339 -16.11 30.92 9.20
N ASP A 340 -16.89 30.10 9.88
CA ASP A 340 -17.12 30.21 11.32
C ASP A 340 -15.92 29.65 12.10
N ILE A 341 -15.32 28.59 11.56
CA ILE A 341 -14.17 27.89 12.13
C ILE A 341 -13.17 27.60 11.02
N LEU A 342 -11.92 27.97 11.24
CA LEU A 342 -10.78 27.61 10.40
C LEU A 342 -10.03 26.43 11.03
N ILE A 343 -9.73 25.41 10.22
CA ILE A 343 -8.84 24.31 10.58
C ILE A 343 -7.57 24.38 9.74
N THR A 344 -6.44 24.11 10.38
CA THR A 344 -5.15 24.03 9.67
C THR A 344 -4.32 22.88 10.23
N SER A 345 -3.82 22.01 9.36
CA SER A 345 -2.76 21.06 9.73
C SER A 345 -1.41 21.76 9.77
N LEU A 346 -0.99 22.18 10.96
CA LEU A 346 0.32 22.82 11.21
C LEU A 346 1.52 21.93 10.81
N THR A 347 1.30 20.62 10.69
CA THR A 347 2.29 19.63 10.18
C THR A 347 2.83 19.96 8.78
N LYS A 348 2.06 20.69 7.95
CA LYS A 348 2.36 20.92 6.53
C LYS A 348 3.21 22.18 6.34
N ALA A 349 2.78 23.13 5.52
CA ALA A 349 3.50 24.37 5.20
C ALA A 349 3.92 25.20 6.42
N PHE A 350 3.08 25.23 7.46
CA PHE A 350 3.37 25.99 8.68
C PHE A 350 4.67 25.50 9.33
N SER A 351 4.82 24.18 9.53
CA SER A 351 6.09 23.57 9.96
C SER A 351 7.12 23.53 8.83
N GLY A 352 6.77 22.96 7.69
CA GLY A 352 7.55 22.89 6.46
C GLY A 352 8.88 22.13 6.52
N TYR A 353 9.24 21.54 7.66
CA TYR A 353 10.43 20.69 7.79
C TYR A 353 10.13 19.21 7.92
N ALA A 354 8.83 18.85 7.91
CA ALA A 354 8.40 17.46 7.96
C ALA A 354 9.00 16.68 9.14
N ASP A 355 9.10 17.33 10.30
CA ASP A 355 9.71 16.79 11.52
C ASP A 355 8.84 16.98 12.77
N VAL A 356 7.62 17.53 12.64
CA VAL A 356 6.68 17.73 13.74
C VAL A 356 5.26 17.69 13.22
N MET A 357 4.36 17.09 14.00
CA MET A 357 2.93 17.11 13.75
C MET A 357 2.23 18.15 14.63
N GLY A 358 1.16 18.71 14.10
CA GLY A 358 0.30 19.63 14.82
C GLY A 358 -0.94 19.98 14.00
N GLY A 359 -1.97 20.42 14.69
CA GLY A 359 -3.19 20.99 14.12
C GLY A 359 -3.64 22.19 14.94
N SER A 360 -4.40 23.08 14.31
CA SER A 360 -5.06 24.19 14.99
C SER A 360 -6.49 24.36 14.53
N ILE A 361 -7.31 24.88 15.45
CA ILE A 361 -8.62 25.45 15.17
C ILE A 361 -8.55 26.93 15.53
N VAL A 362 -9.08 27.79 14.66
CA VAL A 362 -9.28 29.22 14.93
C VAL A 362 -10.76 29.54 14.81
N LEU A 363 -11.35 30.07 15.88
CA LEU A 363 -12.73 30.56 15.85
C LEU A 363 -12.77 31.95 15.24
N SER A 364 -13.77 32.21 14.38
CA SER A 364 -14.02 33.56 13.85
C SER A 364 -14.85 34.37 14.85
N PRO A 365 -14.35 35.50 15.39
CA PRO A 365 -15.18 36.40 16.21
C PRO A 365 -16.33 37.05 15.44
N ALA A 366 -16.29 37.01 14.10
CA ALA A 366 -17.39 37.44 13.25
C ALA A 366 -18.51 36.40 13.13
N SER A 367 -18.29 35.16 13.58
CA SER A 367 -19.27 34.08 13.50
C SER A 367 -20.52 34.39 14.34
N PRO A 368 -21.73 34.17 13.83
CA PRO A 368 -22.95 34.23 14.65
C PRO A 368 -22.99 33.15 15.74
N PHE A 369 -22.15 32.11 15.64
CA PHE A 369 -22.03 31.04 16.62
C PHE A 369 -20.90 31.26 17.63
N TYR A 370 -20.14 32.35 17.54
CA TYR A 370 -18.89 32.54 18.30
C TYR A 370 -19.03 32.29 19.80
N THR A 371 -19.99 32.93 20.47
CA THR A 371 -20.22 32.75 21.91
C THR A 371 -20.56 31.30 22.29
N GLU A 372 -21.33 30.62 21.44
CA GLU A 372 -21.69 29.21 21.64
C GLU A 372 -20.47 28.30 21.44
N LEU A 373 -19.69 28.54 20.38
CA LEU A 373 -18.46 27.79 20.08
C LEU A 373 -17.41 27.94 21.19
N VAL A 374 -17.20 29.17 21.69
CA VAL A 374 -16.33 29.43 22.85
C VAL A 374 -16.82 28.65 24.07
N SER A 375 -18.13 28.61 24.33
CA SER A 375 -18.71 27.84 25.44
C SER A 375 -18.51 26.33 25.28
N ILE A 376 -18.71 25.77 24.08
CA ILE A 376 -18.48 24.35 23.78
C ILE A 376 -17.01 23.98 24.01
N LEU A 377 -16.09 24.78 23.47
CA LEU A 377 -14.66 24.51 23.58
C LEU A 377 -14.14 24.73 25.00
N THR A 378 -14.58 25.77 25.71
CA THR A 378 -14.19 26.00 27.13
C THR A 378 -14.55 24.81 28.02
N LYS A 379 -15.66 24.12 27.75
CA LYS A 379 -16.10 22.96 28.53
C LYS A 379 -15.36 21.67 28.19
N SER A 380 -15.00 21.48 26.92
CA SER A 380 -14.60 20.17 26.40
C SER A 380 -13.14 20.08 25.96
N TYR A 381 -12.53 21.20 25.58
CA TYR A 381 -11.18 21.24 25.05
C TYR A 381 -10.14 21.00 26.14
N ARG A 382 -9.13 20.20 25.79
CA ARG A 382 -7.89 20.05 26.53
C ARG A 382 -6.73 20.17 25.55
N ASN A 383 -5.67 20.88 25.95
CA ASN A 383 -4.48 20.96 25.12
C ASN A 383 -3.72 19.64 25.18
N GLU A 384 -3.84 18.82 24.13
CA GLU A 384 -3.13 17.56 23.97
C GLU A 384 -1.77 17.72 23.27
N MET A 385 -1.44 18.92 22.77
CA MET A 385 -0.15 19.16 22.12
C MET A 385 0.97 19.26 23.16
N HIS A 386 1.99 18.43 23.02
CA HIS A 386 3.17 18.49 23.87
C HIS A 386 3.98 19.77 23.63
N TRP A 387 4.57 20.32 24.68
CA TRP A 387 5.27 21.61 24.63
C TRP A 387 6.47 21.60 23.68
N THR A 388 7.18 20.48 23.55
CA THR A 388 8.30 20.36 22.59
C THR A 388 7.84 20.35 21.14
N ASP A 389 6.65 19.81 20.85
CA ASP A 389 6.06 19.91 19.52
C ASP A 389 5.63 21.34 19.24
N ALA A 390 5.03 22.02 20.23
CA ALA A 390 4.70 23.43 20.12
C ALA A 390 5.94 24.31 19.89
N GLN A 391 7.04 24.05 20.61
CA GLN A 391 8.32 24.74 20.42
C GLN A 391 8.91 24.49 19.03
N GLN A 392 8.86 23.25 18.55
CA GLN A 392 9.35 22.92 17.20
C GLN A 392 8.49 23.62 16.14
N LEU A 393 7.17 23.61 16.27
CA LEU A 393 6.26 24.32 15.37
C LEU A 393 6.55 25.82 15.35
N LEU A 394 6.76 26.43 16.52
CA LEU A 394 7.09 27.85 16.64
C LEU A 394 8.39 28.17 15.90
N THR A 395 9.45 27.41 16.17
CA THR A 395 10.78 27.55 15.53
C THR A 395 10.67 27.37 14.01
N ASN A 396 9.98 26.31 13.58
CA ASN A 396 9.83 25.95 12.18
C ASN A 396 9.01 26.97 11.37
N SER A 397 8.08 27.66 12.03
CA SER A 397 7.21 28.63 11.39
C SER A 397 7.86 30.00 11.18
N GLU A 398 9.10 30.22 11.62
CA GLU A 398 9.80 31.50 11.51
C GLU A 398 9.89 32.02 10.08
N ASN A 399 10.22 31.13 9.14
CA ASN A 399 10.32 31.45 7.72
C ASN A 399 9.11 30.96 6.90
N TYR A 400 7.94 30.83 7.53
CA TYR A 400 6.71 30.37 6.87
C TYR A 400 6.37 31.19 5.60
N LEU A 401 6.44 32.53 5.68
CA LEU A 401 6.12 33.40 4.55
C LEU A 401 7.14 33.26 3.42
N GLU A 402 8.44 33.28 3.72
CA GLU A 402 9.50 33.10 2.70
C GLU A 402 9.31 31.78 1.94
N ARG A 403 9.12 30.67 2.67
CA ARG A 403 8.89 29.36 2.06
C ARG A 403 7.61 29.32 1.24
N SER A 404 6.52 29.93 1.72
CA SER A 404 5.26 30.00 0.99
C SER A 404 5.41 30.75 -0.34
N ALA A 405 6.25 31.79 -0.41
CA ALA A 405 6.52 32.50 -1.67
C ALA A 405 7.25 31.59 -2.68
N ILE A 406 8.19 30.77 -2.20
CA ILE A 406 8.90 29.80 -3.04
C ILE A 406 7.95 28.69 -3.49
N HIS A 407 7.12 28.14 -2.60
CA HIS A 407 6.09 27.17 -2.97
C HIS A 407 5.15 27.71 -4.04
N ASN A 408 4.69 28.95 -3.93
CA ASN A 408 3.85 29.60 -4.94
C ASN A 408 4.57 29.70 -6.29
N THR A 409 5.84 30.09 -6.28
CA THR A 409 6.66 30.23 -7.49
C THR A 409 6.84 28.89 -8.17
N ASN A 410 7.24 27.86 -7.41
CA ASN A 410 7.47 26.51 -7.91
C ASN A 410 6.16 25.85 -8.37
N GLY A 411 5.08 26.00 -7.60
CA GLY A 411 3.74 25.52 -7.95
C GLY A 411 3.22 26.11 -9.26
N ALA A 412 3.34 27.43 -9.43
CA ALA A 412 2.94 28.11 -10.67
C ALA A 412 3.82 27.70 -11.87
N ALA A 413 5.13 27.58 -11.69
CA ALA A 413 6.06 27.16 -12.75
C ALA A 413 5.73 25.74 -13.23
N LEU A 414 5.54 24.80 -12.29
CA LEU A 414 5.21 23.41 -12.63
C LEU A 414 3.80 23.27 -13.21
N ALA A 415 2.81 23.99 -12.69
CA ALA A 415 1.47 24.00 -13.26
C ALA A 415 1.47 24.52 -14.71
N THR A 416 2.27 25.56 -15.00
CA THR A 416 2.44 26.08 -16.36
C THR A 416 3.11 25.04 -17.27
N TYR A 417 4.24 24.48 -16.82
CA TYR A 417 4.96 23.44 -17.55
C TYR A 417 4.06 22.24 -17.89
N PHE A 418 3.38 21.65 -16.90
CA PHE A 418 2.53 20.49 -17.16
C PHE A 418 1.29 20.83 -18.01
N ALA A 419 0.77 22.07 -17.94
CA ALA A 419 -0.31 22.49 -18.82
C ALA A 419 0.16 22.59 -20.28
N GLU A 420 1.37 23.07 -20.53
CA GLU A 420 2.00 23.08 -21.85
C GLU A 420 2.28 21.67 -22.35
N GLU A 421 2.77 20.77 -21.49
CA GLU A 421 2.94 19.34 -21.80
C GLU A 421 1.62 18.66 -22.16
N ALA A 422 0.55 18.89 -21.38
CA ALA A 422 -0.77 18.34 -21.65
C ALA A 422 -1.37 18.83 -22.99
N ALA A 423 -0.98 20.02 -23.45
CA ALA A 423 -1.43 20.58 -24.73
C ALA A 423 -0.72 19.99 -25.96
N LYS A 424 0.37 19.22 -25.78
CA LYS A 424 1.09 18.60 -26.90
C LYS A 424 0.27 17.47 -27.55
N PRO A 425 0.39 17.26 -28.88
CA PRO A 425 -0.15 16.07 -29.52
C PRO A 425 0.45 14.80 -28.93
N ASN A 426 -0.39 13.79 -28.66
CA ASN A 426 0.01 12.52 -28.05
C ASN A 426 0.66 12.64 -26.66
N SER A 427 0.34 13.71 -25.91
CA SER A 427 0.80 13.86 -24.54
C SER A 427 0.42 12.66 -23.67
N LEU A 428 1.31 12.31 -22.74
CA LEU A 428 1.04 11.33 -21.70
C LEU A 428 0.16 11.89 -20.57
N ILE A 429 -0.02 13.22 -20.51
CA ILE A 429 -0.80 13.91 -19.48
C ILE A 429 -2.19 14.20 -20.04
N ALA A 430 -3.21 13.67 -19.38
CA ALA A 430 -4.61 13.92 -19.68
C ALA A 430 -5.11 15.25 -19.11
N LYS A 431 -4.69 15.59 -17.88
CA LYS A 431 -5.20 16.77 -17.17
C LYS A 431 -4.24 17.26 -16.08
N VAL A 432 -4.27 18.56 -15.82
CA VAL A 432 -3.54 19.19 -14.70
C VAL A 432 -4.53 19.82 -13.73
N TYR A 433 -4.32 19.57 -12.45
CA TYR A 433 -5.09 20.06 -11.33
C TYR A 433 -4.21 20.96 -10.49
N HIS A 434 -4.47 22.25 -10.57
CA HIS A 434 -3.87 23.31 -9.78
C HIS A 434 -4.83 24.50 -9.88
N PRO A 435 -4.94 25.40 -8.89
CA PRO A 435 -5.90 26.52 -9.00
C PRO A 435 -5.74 27.33 -10.30
N LEU A 436 -4.52 27.51 -10.81
CA LEU A 436 -4.27 28.17 -12.11
C LEU A 436 -4.73 27.38 -13.34
N ALA A 437 -4.83 26.05 -13.24
CA ALA A 437 -5.19 25.14 -14.33
C ALA A 437 -6.67 24.70 -14.29
N LEU A 438 -7.43 25.15 -13.29
CA LEU A 438 -8.85 24.80 -13.09
C LEU A 438 -9.73 26.05 -13.30
N PRO A 439 -10.19 26.33 -14.55
CA PRO A 439 -10.91 27.56 -14.88
C PRO A 439 -12.23 27.71 -14.10
N ASP A 440 -12.91 26.60 -13.80
CA ASP A 440 -14.16 26.61 -13.04
C ASP A 440 -13.95 26.88 -11.54
N SER A 441 -12.76 26.54 -10.99
CA SER A 441 -12.41 26.78 -9.59
C SER A 441 -11.67 28.10 -9.36
N LEU A 442 -10.94 28.60 -10.35
CA LEU A 442 -10.07 29.78 -10.22
C LEU A 442 -10.82 31.06 -9.75
N PRO A 443 -12.04 31.38 -10.22
CA PRO A 443 -12.79 32.52 -9.72
C PRO A 443 -13.06 32.43 -8.22
N PHE A 444 -13.49 31.25 -7.72
CA PHE A 444 -13.73 31.01 -6.30
C PHE A 444 -12.45 31.13 -5.48
N TYR A 445 -11.32 30.62 -5.99
CA TYR A 445 -10.02 30.78 -5.33
C TYR A 445 -9.64 32.26 -5.19
N LYS A 446 -9.76 33.03 -6.27
CA LYS A 446 -9.39 34.46 -6.30
C LYS A 446 -10.22 35.32 -5.35
N GLN A 447 -11.46 34.95 -5.05
CA GLN A 447 -12.30 35.68 -4.08
C GLN A 447 -11.69 35.70 -2.68
N TYR A 448 -10.94 34.66 -2.31
CA TYR A 448 -10.34 34.51 -0.98
C TYR A 448 -8.83 34.64 -0.98
N LEU A 449 -8.22 34.99 -2.12
CA LEU A 449 -6.79 35.29 -2.19
C LEU A 449 -6.50 36.58 -1.41
N ARG A 450 -5.51 36.53 -0.51
CA ARG A 450 -5.12 37.69 0.29
C ARG A 450 -4.57 38.81 -0.60
N PRO A 451 -4.78 40.08 -0.23
CA PRO A 451 -4.10 41.19 -0.86
C PRO A 451 -2.58 41.11 -0.66
N SER A 452 -1.86 41.75 -1.58
CA SER A 452 -0.42 42.01 -1.45
C SER A 452 -0.11 42.81 -0.18
N ALA A 453 0.98 42.45 0.50
CA ALA A 453 1.50 43.14 1.69
C ALA A 453 3.03 43.31 1.60
N PRO A 454 3.65 44.30 2.26
CA PRO A 454 5.09 44.53 2.19
C PRO A 454 5.95 43.29 2.50
N GLU A 455 5.53 42.50 3.50
CA GLU A 455 6.20 41.27 3.94
C GLU A 455 5.90 40.05 3.07
N PHE A 456 4.89 40.13 2.21
CA PHE A 456 4.46 39.05 1.30
C PHE A 456 3.77 39.64 0.06
N PRO A 457 4.55 40.17 -0.90
CA PRO A 457 4.01 40.98 -1.99
C PRO A 457 3.23 40.17 -3.02
N ASN A 458 3.47 38.87 -3.12
CA ASN A 458 2.88 38.00 -4.15
C ASN A 458 2.17 36.78 -3.52
N PRO A 459 0.97 36.98 -2.92
CA PRO A 459 0.07 35.86 -2.63
C PRO A 459 -0.19 35.03 -3.88
N GLY A 460 -0.12 33.71 -3.74
CA GLY A 460 -0.14 32.78 -4.86
C GLY A 460 -1.13 31.65 -4.67
N TYR A 461 -0.88 30.54 -5.38
CA TYR A 461 -1.86 29.46 -5.56
C TYR A 461 -1.49 28.18 -4.80
N GLY A 462 -0.60 28.30 -3.81
CA GLY A 462 -0.28 27.23 -2.88
C GLY A 462 0.84 26.33 -3.35
N LEU A 463 0.84 25.12 -2.81
CA LEU A 463 1.98 24.21 -2.75
C LEU A 463 1.67 22.80 -3.26
N LEU A 464 0.56 22.65 -3.98
CA LEU A 464 0.05 21.36 -4.42
C LEU A 464 -0.45 21.45 -5.85
N LEU A 465 -0.07 20.47 -6.65
CA LEU A 465 -0.70 20.18 -7.93
C LEU A 465 -0.88 18.67 -8.07
N THR A 466 -1.80 18.26 -8.93
CA THR A 466 -1.99 16.88 -9.34
C THR A 466 -1.98 16.83 -10.86
N ILE A 467 -1.31 15.83 -11.43
CA ILE A 467 -1.34 15.55 -12.87
C ILE A 467 -2.01 14.20 -13.08
N ASP A 468 -2.87 14.11 -14.08
CA ASP A 468 -3.57 12.87 -14.45
C ASP A 468 -2.98 12.34 -15.75
N PHE A 469 -2.58 11.07 -15.74
CA PHE A 469 -1.99 10.40 -16.90
C PHE A 469 -3.05 9.72 -17.74
N ILE A 470 -2.77 9.55 -19.04
CA ILE A 470 -3.69 8.87 -19.97
C ILE A 470 -3.91 7.38 -19.64
N ASN A 471 -2.99 6.75 -18.90
CA ASN A 471 -3.07 5.38 -18.41
C ASN A 471 -1.99 5.10 -17.34
N GLU A 472 -2.09 3.92 -16.71
CA GLU A 472 -1.15 3.46 -15.69
C GLU A 472 0.28 3.28 -16.23
N ALA A 473 0.46 2.81 -17.47
CA ALA A 473 1.80 2.60 -18.03
C ALA A 473 2.58 3.92 -18.12
N ALA A 474 1.93 4.99 -18.55
CA ALA A 474 2.49 6.33 -18.58
C ALA A 474 2.82 6.86 -17.17
N GLN A 475 1.89 6.68 -16.23
CA GLN A 475 2.08 7.06 -14.83
C GLN A 475 3.27 6.33 -14.18
N ALA A 476 3.38 5.01 -14.40
CA ALA A 476 4.46 4.18 -13.88
C ALA A 476 5.82 4.58 -14.46
N ALA A 477 5.89 4.74 -15.80
CA ALA A 477 7.12 5.14 -16.47
C ALA A 477 7.61 6.52 -16.00
N PHE A 478 6.71 7.48 -15.84
CA PHE A 478 7.05 8.79 -15.27
C PHE A 478 7.46 8.69 -13.80
N TYR A 479 6.72 7.92 -13.00
CA TYR A 479 7.05 7.75 -11.58
C TYR A 479 8.45 7.21 -11.40
N ASP A 480 8.83 6.14 -12.10
CA ASP A 480 10.17 5.55 -12.04
C ASP A 480 11.24 6.49 -12.58
N ALA A 481 10.91 7.29 -13.59
CA ALA A 481 11.83 8.27 -14.14
C ALA A 481 12.15 9.41 -13.18
N VAL A 482 11.21 9.87 -12.33
CA VAL A 482 11.42 11.02 -11.42
C VAL A 482 12.44 10.72 -10.32
N LYS A 483 13.46 11.58 -10.21
CA LYS A 483 14.55 11.53 -9.20
C LYS A 483 14.33 12.50 -8.04
N LEU A 484 13.11 12.49 -7.49
CA LEU A 484 12.70 13.29 -6.33
C LEU A 484 12.20 12.40 -5.20
N LEU A 485 11.98 12.99 -4.03
CA LEU A 485 11.48 12.24 -2.88
C LEU A 485 10.04 11.80 -3.10
N LYS A 486 9.81 10.50 -2.92
CA LYS A 486 8.51 9.87 -3.14
C LYS A 486 7.82 9.53 -1.83
N SER A 487 6.87 10.38 -1.39
CA SER A 487 6.30 10.38 -0.03
C SER A 487 4.86 10.96 0.01
N PRO A 488 3.97 10.50 0.93
CA PRO A 488 2.59 10.98 1.04
C PRO A 488 2.41 12.34 1.73
N HIS A 489 3.49 13.08 2.00
CA HIS A 489 3.43 14.40 2.66
C HIS A 489 3.30 15.57 1.65
N LEU A 490 3.22 16.82 2.13
CA LEU A 490 3.15 18.05 1.33
C LEU A 490 3.60 19.29 2.13
N GLY A 491 4.00 20.35 1.43
CA GLY A 491 4.32 21.65 2.03
C GLY A 491 5.63 21.66 2.83
N CYS A 492 6.59 20.81 2.46
CA CYS A 492 7.89 20.74 3.11
C CYS A 492 9.02 21.27 2.23
N HIS A 493 10.21 21.38 2.81
CA HIS A 493 11.41 21.96 2.20
C HIS A 493 11.92 21.25 0.93
N VAL A 494 11.52 19.99 0.70
CA VAL A 494 11.82 19.22 -0.53
C VAL A 494 10.57 18.91 -1.32
N THR A 495 10.71 18.78 -2.64
CA THR A 495 9.63 18.39 -3.54
C THR A 495 9.26 16.93 -3.34
N LEU A 496 7.96 16.67 -3.21
CA LEU A 496 7.41 15.32 -3.03
C LEU A 496 6.53 14.91 -4.20
N VAL A 497 6.64 13.65 -4.60
CA VAL A 497 5.83 13.04 -5.67
C VAL A 497 5.20 11.76 -5.17
N LEU A 498 3.91 11.55 -5.40
CA LEU A 498 3.26 10.28 -5.08
C LEU A 498 2.07 10.05 -6.02
N PRO A 499 1.89 8.82 -6.56
CA PRO A 499 0.62 8.34 -7.13
C PRO A 499 -0.42 8.23 -6.01
N TYR A 500 -0.85 9.37 -5.48
CA TYR A 500 -1.56 9.46 -4.21
C TYR A 500 -2.86 8.66 -4.25
N VAL A 501 -3.58 8.69 -5.38
CA VAL A 501 -4.83 7.96 -5.50
C VAL A 501 -4.60 6.46 -5.48
N LYS A 502 -3.72 5.94 -6.35
CA LYS A 502 -3.36 4.51 -6.37
C LYS A 502 -2.75 4.05 -5.04
N GLY A 503 -1.87 4.84 -4.45
CA GLY A 503 -1.16 4.51 -3.22
C GLY A 503 -2.03 4.51 -1.97
N VAL A 504 -2.97 5.44 -1.84
CA VAL A 504 -3.84 5.59 -0.66
C VAL A 504 -5.16 4.86 -0.84
N PHE A 505 -5.93 5.20 -1.88
CA PHE A 505 -7.24 4.59 -2.10
C PHE A 505 -7.14 3.15 -2.63
N GLY A 506 -6.05 2.79 -3.32
CA GLY A 506 -5.77 1.40 -3.69
C GLY A 506 -5.56 0.51 -2.48
N MET A 507 -4.80 0.98 -1.49
CA MET A 507 -4.60 0.26 -0.22
C MET A 507 -5.92 0.06 0.54
N LEU A 508 -6.85 1.01 0.42
CA LEU A 508 -8.16 0.95 1.05
C LEU A 508 -9.20 0.18 0.22
N GLY A 509 -8.87 -0.27 -0.99
CA GLY A 509 -9.82 -0.92 -1.90
C GLY A 509 -10.92 0.02 -2.42
N GLN A 510 -10.67 1.33 -2.45
CA GLN A 510 -11.65 2.39 -2.72
C GLN A 510 -11.53 3.01 -4.12
N LEU A 511 -10.69 2.49 -5.02
CA LEU A 511 -10.40 3.11 -6.32
C LEU A 511 -11.64 3.32 -7.19
N GLU A 512 -12.51 2.32 -7.28
CA GLU A 512 -13.76 2.41 -8.06
C GLU A 512 -14.71 3.47 -7.50
N GLU A 513 -14.82 3.53 -6.16
CA GLU A 513 -15.66 4.49 -5.44
C GLU A 513 -15.17 5.93 -5.70
N VAL A 514 -13.87 6.19 -5.51
CA VAL A 514 -13.35 7.55 -5.61
C VAL A 514 -13.32 8.09 -7.04
N ALA A 515 -13.28 7.20 -8.03
CA ALA A 515 -13.36 7.56 -9.45
C ALA A 515 -14.68 8.25 -9.81
N GLU A 516 -15.79 7.99 -9.09
CA GLU A 516 -17.08 8.65 -9.30
C GLU A 516 -17.02 10.17 -9.08
N TRP A 517 -16.06 10.65 -8.28
CA TRP A 517 -15.83 12.08 -8.02
C TRP A 517 -14.62 12.65 -8.78
N GLY A 518 -14.17 11.95 -9.83
CA GLY A 518 -13.04 12.39 -10.65
C GLY A 518 -11.69 12.26 -9.97
N ILE A 519 -11.58 11.40 -8.94
CA ILE A 519 -10.33 11.03 -8.27
C ILE A 519 -9.87 9.70 -8.86
N THR A 520 -9.06 9.73 -9.92
CA THR A 520 -8.70 8.56 -10.73
C THR A 520 -7.35 7.97 -10.31
N GLU A 521 -7.17 6.65 -10.45
CA GLU A 521 -5.93 5.97 -10.05
C GLU A 521 -4.68 6.47 -10.80
N THR A 522 -4.89 7.02 -12.00
CA THR A 522 -3.88 7.62 -12.87
C THR A 522 -3.39 8.99 -12.40
N GLN A 523 -3.97 9.55 -11.33
CA GLN A 523 -3.54 10.82 -10.74
C GLN A 523 -2.26 10.67 -9.92
N MET A 524 -1.32 11.57 -10.18
CA MET A 524 -0.08 11.74 -9.43
C MET A 524 -0.04 13.12 -8.80
N ARG A 525 0.12 13.15 -7.48
CA ARG A 525 0.22 14.36 -6.68
C ARG A 525 1.67 14.80 -6.57
N ILE A 526 1.91 16.08 -6.81
CA ILE A 526 3.20 16.74 -6.70
C ILE A 526 3.07 17.88 -5.69
N ALA A 527 3.95 17.91 -4.70
CA ALA A 527 4.04 18.98 -3.71
C ALA A 527 5.42 19.67 -3.84
N PRO A 528 5.52 20.80 -4.55
CA PRO A 528 6.80 21.46 -4.83
C PRO A 528 7.45 21.99 -3.54
N GLY A 529 8.74 21.75 -3.40
CA GLY A 529 9.56 22.16 -2.26
C GLY A 529 10.20 23.52 -2.44
N LEU A 530 11.40 23.69 -1.88
CA LEU A 530 12.17 24.95 -1.89
C LEU A 530 13.36 24.93 -2.86
N GLU A 531 13.40 23.92 -3.72
CA GLU A 531 14.40 23.86 -4.79
C GLU A 531 14.20 25.00 -5.80
N ASP A 532 15.22 25.22 -6.62
CA ASP A 532 15.14 26.19 -7.72
C ASP A 532 14.08 25.79 -8.76
N ALA A 533 13.26 26.74 -9.20
CA ALA A 533 12.13 26.49 -10.08
C ALA A 533 12.57 25.94 -11.45
N GLU A 534 13.63 26.49 -12.03
CA GLU A 534 14.17 26.01 -13.32
C GLU A 534 14.72 24.60 -13.18
N GLY A 535 15.41 24.33 -12.07
CA GLY A 535 15.88 22.98 -11.72
C GLY A 535 14.74 21.96 -11.61
N LEU A 536 13.64 22.32 -10.96
CA LEU A 536 12.47 21.44 -10.82
C LEU A 536 11.80 21.17 -12.17
N VAL A 537 11.55 22.22 -12.96
CA VAL A 537 11.00 22.07 -14.32
C VAL A 537 11.92 21.21 -15.18
N GLY A 538 13.23 21.40 -15.09
CA GLY A 538 14.22 20.59 -15.80
C GLY A 538 14.18 19.10 -15.43
N GLU A 539 14.04 18.78 -14.13
CA GLU A 539 13.93 17.38 -13.68
C GLU A 539 12.63 16.73 -14.16
N PHE A 540 11.49 17.43 -14.05
CA PHE A 540 10.22 16.89 -14.55
C PHE A 540 10.19 16.78 -16.08
N SER A 541 10.82 17.69 -16.80
CA SER A 541 10.97 17.61 -18.25
C SER A 541 11.82 16.42 -18.68
N ARG A 542 12.94 16.18 -18.00
CA ARG A 542 13.74 14.97 -18.22
C ARG A 542 12.92 13.70 -17.93
N ALA A 543 12.17 13.67 -16.83
CA ALA A 543 11.35 12.52 -16.48
C ALA A 543 10.23 12.24 -17.50
N MET A 544 9.56 13.30 -18.01
CA MET A 544 8.58 13.19 -19.09
C MET A 544 9.20 12.59 -20.36
N GLY A 545 10.37 13.07 -20.79
CA GLY A 545 11.05 12.53 -21.97
C GLY A 545 11.41 11.03 -21.83
N VAL A 546 11.87 10.62 -20.64
CA VAL A 546 12.11 9.18 -20.36
C VAL A 546 10.81 8.38 -20.43
N ALA A 547 9.72 8.89 -19.85
CA ALA A 547 8.43 8.21 -19.87
C ALA A 547 7.89 8.05 -21.31
N GLU A 548 8.02 9.09 -22.14
CA GLU A 548 7.65 9.05 -23.55
C GLU A 548 8.43 7.99 -24.33
N GLU A 549 9.74 7.89 -24.13
CA GLU A 549 10.57 6.85 -24.76
C GLU A 549 10.16 5.43 -24.33
N VAL A 550 9.89 5.23 -23.04
CA VAL A 550 9.48 3.93 -22.49
C VAL A 550 8.14 3.50 -23.07
N VAL A 551 7.16 4.39 -23.09
CA VAL A 551 5.82 4.12 -23.63
C VAL A 551 5.87 3.90 -25.15
N ALA A 552 6.66 4.70 -25.88
CA ALA A 552 6.81 4.55 -27.32
C ALA A 552 7.46 3.21 -27.70
N LYS A 553 8.52 2.78 -26.99
CA LYS A 553 9.15 1.48 -27.19
C LYS A 553 8.16 0.34 -27.00
N ALA A 554 7.37 0.38 -25.92
CA ALA A 554 6.34 -0.62 -25.64
C ALA A 554 5.25 -0.68 -26.73
N ALA A 555 4.90 0.46 -27.34
CA ALA A 555 3.91 0.54 -28.43
C ALA A 555 4.44 0.00 -29.77
N THR A 556 5.75 -0.04 -29.99
CA THR A 556 6.38 -0.50 -31.25
C THR A 556 6.63 -2.01 -31.31
N GLU A 557 6.50 -2.74 -30.20
CA GLU A 557 6.60 -4.20 -30.17
C GLU A 557 5.29 -4.84 -30.66
N VAL A 558 5.27 -5.32 -31.93
CA VAL A 558 4.08 -5.93 -32.58
C VAL A 558 3.90 -7.40 -32.17
N PRO A 559 2.69 -7.88 -31.83
CA PRO A 559 2.41 -9.32 -31.67
C PRO A 559 2.42 -10.04 -33.03
N LEU A 560 3.30 -11.03 -33.21
CA LEU A 560 3.47 -11.77 -34.48
C LEU A 560 2.23 -12.61 -34.85
N GLN A 561 1.73 -12.46 -36.09
CA GLN A 561 0.73 -13.33 -36.74
C GLN A 561 1.37 -14.50 -37.53
N PRO A 562 0.69 -15.66 -37.72
CA PRO A 562 1.30 -16.86 -38.26
C PRO A 562 1.29 -16.92 -39.80
N VAL A 563 2.43 -17.27 -40.41
CA VAL A 563 2.58 -17.56 -41.85
C VAL A 563 3.04 -19.01 -42.05
N THR A 564 2.42 -19.72 -43.00
CA THR A 564 2.68 -21.14 -43.32
C THR A 564 3.42 -21.26 -44.66
N LEU A 565 4.50 -22.06 -44.79
CA LEU A 565 4.88 -22.72 -46.06
C LEU A 565 6.05 -23.75 -45.95
N GLY A 566 5.73 -24.97 -46.40
CA GLY A 566 6.44 -26.12 -47.03
C GLY A 566 7.97 -26.33 -47.02
N TYR A 567 8.38 -27.59 -46.78
CA TYR A 567 9.74 -28.14 -46.93
C TYR A 567 9.81 -29.32 -47.93
N HIS A 568 10.94 -29.45 -48.64
CA HIS A 568 11.38 -30.65 -49.35
C HIS A 568 12.84 -31.00 -48.98
N SER A 569 13.13 -32.31 -48.95
CA SER A 569 14.28 -33.00 -48.37
C SER A 569 15.34 -33.46 -49.41
N ASN A 570 16.59 -33.80 -48.99
CA ASN A 570 17.15 -35.18 -49.02
C ASN A 570 18.71 -35.35 -49.05
N ILE A 571 19.16 -36.48 -48.43
CA ILE A 571 20.37 -37.36 -48.60
C ILE A 571 21.67 -36.97 -47.83
N ALA A 572 22.13 -37.66 -46.75
CA ALA A 572 22.74 -39.02 -46.53
C ALA A 572 24.23 -39.12 -47.02
N GLN A 573 25.25 -39.77 -46.40
CA GLN A 573 25.40 -40.84 -45.39
C GLN A 573 26.93 -41.03 -45.04
N GLN A 574 27.33 -41.38 -43.80
CA GLN A 574 28.32 -42.44 -43.38
C GLN A 574 28.84 -42.29 -41.93
N VAL A 575 29.11 -43.43 -41.27
CA VAL A 575 29.28 -43.64 -39.81
C VAL A 575 30.69 -44.13 -39.46
N ASN A 576 31.25 -43.65 -38.33
CA ASN A 576 32.28 -44.35 -37.54
C ASN A 576 32.09 -44.07 -36.04
N ALA A 577 32.15 -45.12 -35.22
CA ALA A 577 31.78 -45.12 -33.81
C ALA A 577 32.90 -44.62 -32.89
N THR A 578 32.72 -43.38 -32.43
CA THR A 578 33.01 -42.90 -31.08
C THR A 578 31.63 -42.58 -30.51
N ILE A 579 31.30 -42.85 -29.24
CA ILE A 579 30.09 -42.22 -28.65
C ILE A 579 30.48 -40.78 -28.32
N THR A 580 30.75 -40.03 -29.37
CA THR A 580 30.43 -38.63 -29.49
C THR A 580 28.92 -38.64 -29.64
N ILE A 581 28.17 -38.13 -28.67
CA ILE A 581 26.83 -37.69 -29.01
C ILE A 581 27.05 -36.38 -29.78
N ASP A 582 27.28 -36.53 -31.08
CA ASP A 582 27.25 -35.40 -31.99
C ASP A 582 25.85 -34.76 -31.84
N PRO A 583 25.76 -33.45 -31.57
CA PRO A 583 24.48 -32.77 -31.62
C PRO A 583 23.96 -32.92 -33.04
N ILE A 584 22.94 -33.76 -33.22
CA ILE A 584 22.30 -33.95 -34.52
C ILE A 584 21.77 -32.59 -34.96
N GLN A 585 22.15 -32.25 -36.20
CA GLN A 585 22.13 -30.91 -36.74
C GLN A 585 20.76 -30.21 -36.72
N LEU A 586 20.87 -28.93 -36.40
CA LEU A 586 19.92 -27.85 -36.64
C LEU A 586 19.35 -27.89 -38.08
N ILE A 587 18.04 -27.82 -38.24
CA ILE A 587 17.43 -27.21 -39.42
C ILE A 587 16.46 -26.14 -38.95
N THR A 588 16.87 -24.88 -39.14
CA THR A 588 16.06 -23.68 -38.98
C THR A 588 15.07 -23.54 -40.15
N ALA A 589 13.87 -23.03 -39.89
CA ALA A 589 13.18 -22.16 -40.85
C ALA A 589 12.12 -21.27 -40.19
N GLY A 590 12.19 -19.98 -40.46
CA GLY A 590 11.07 -19.04 -40.36
C GLY A 590 10.88 -18.35 -39.01
N LEU A 591 10.84 -17.02 -39.04
CA LEU A 591 10.77 -16.12 -37.88
C LEU A 591 9.54 -16.39 -37.01
N GLY A 592 9.76 -16.86 -35.78
CA GLY A 592 8.71 -17.15 -34.80
C GLY A 592 8.47 -18.66 -34.58
N TYR A 593 9.38 -19.30 -33.83
CA TYR A 593 9.26 -20.64 -33.23
C TYR A 593 9.26 -21.86 -34.16
N LYS A 594 9.79 -22.98 -33.62
CA LYS A 594 9.16 -24.33 -33.49
C LYS A 594 10.24 -25.41 -33.25
N CYS A 595 10.09 -26.50 -32.49
CA CYS A 595 9.16 -26.96 -31.43
C CYS A 595 9.78 -28.25 -30.82
N ASN A 596 9.26 -28.67 -29.66
CA ASN A 596 9.37 -30.02 -29.08
C ASN A 596 8.93 -31.13 -30.07
N MET A 597 9.29 -32.40 -29.82
CA MET A 597 8.25 -33.44 -29.70
C MET A 597 8.70 -34.76 -29.05
N TYR A 598 7.82 -35.19 -28.14
CA TYR A 598 7.54 -36.55 -27.68
C TYR A 598 7.26 -37.49 -28.88
N SER A 599 7.60 -38.79 -28.81
CA SER A 599 7.28 -39.75 -29.89
C SER A 599 6.42 -40.94 -29.44
N ASP A 600 5.31 -41.15 -30.15
CA ASP A 600 4.40 -42.30 -30.11
C ASP A 600 5.05 -43.65 -30.47
N LEU A 601 6.30 -43.68 -30.94
CA LEU A 601 7.08 -44.91 -31.18
C LEU A 601 7.41 -45.67 -29.88
N ALA A 602 7.46 -44.96 -28.74
CA ALA A 602 7.61 -45.60 -27.43
C ALA A 602 6.39 -46.50 -27.11
N CYS A 603 5.19 -46.16 -27.59
CA CYS A 603 3.99 -47.00 -27.45
C CYS A 603 4.02 -48.25 -28.34
N GLU A 604 4.70 -48.23 -29.49
CA GLU A 604 4.86 -49.41 -30.36
C GLU A 604 6.03 -50.32 -29.96
N ALA A 605 7.06 -49.77 -29.29
CA ALA A 605 8.22 -50.52 -28.79
C ALA A 605 7.97 -51.18 -27.41
N LEU A 606 7.14 -50.58 -26.56
CA LEU A 606 6.88 -51.06 -25.19
C LEU A 606 6.44 -52.54 -25.10
N PRO A 607 5.58 -53.07 -26.00
CA PRO A 607 5.21 -54.49 -25.95
C PRO A 607 6.33 -55.45 -26.38
N ARG A 608 7.40 -54.96 -27.04
CA ARG A 608 8.57 -55.78 -27.42
C ARG A 608 9.59 -55.86 -26.29
N ASP A 609 9.86 -54.77 -25.60
CA ASP A 609 10.85 -54.72 -24.51
C ASP A 609 10.33 -55.37 -23.20
N ILE A 610 9.01 -55.52 -23.03
CA ILE A 610 8.40 -56.21 -21.88
C ILE A 610 8.51 -57.75 -21.96
N ARG A 611 8.97 -58.33 -23.08
CA ARG A 611 9.02 -59.80 -23.24
C ARG A 611 10.24 -60.49 -22.65
N ASP A 612 11.28 -59.77 -22.24
CA ASP A 612 12.38 -60.39 -21.50
C ASP A 612 12.24 -60.13 -19.99
N THR A 613 11.90 -61.16 -19.25
CA THR A 613 11.27 -61.06 -17.91
C THR A 613 12.26 -61.29 -16.77
N THR A 614 13.56 -61.05 -16.98
CA THR A 614 14.58 -61.44 -15.99
C THR A 614 15.64 -60.40 -15.60
N SER A 615 15.57 -59.16 -16.09
CA SER A 615 16.44 -58.08 -15.58
C SER A 615 15.74 -56.72 -15.57
N CYS A 616 15.97 -55.95 -14.49
CA CYS A 616 15.59 -54.54 -14.42
C CYS A 616 16.45 -53.74 -15.41
N GLU A 617 15.88 -53.33 -16.54
CA GLU A 617 16.56 -52.39 -17.45
C GLU A 617 15.99 -50.98 -17.32
N SER A 618 16.88 -49.98 -17.44
CA SER A 618 16.53 -48.56 -17.46
C SER A 618 15.93 -48.20 -18.81
N ILE A 619 14.75 -47.58 -18.81
CA ILE A 619 14.18 -46.94 -20.00
C ILE A 619 14.64 -45.47 -20.00
N SER A 620 15.50 -45.10 -20.94
CA SER A 620 15.92 -43.71 -21.14
C SER A 620 14.96 -42.98 -22.07
N GLY A 621 14.28 -41.94 -21.58
CA GLY A 621 13.54 -40.99 -22.42
C GLY A 621 14.43 -39.81 -22.79
N ASN A 622 14.58 -39.49 -24.07
CA ASN A 622 15.25 -38.25 -24.49
C ASN A 622 14.20 -37.15 -24.61
N SER A 623 14.42 -36.01 -23.94
CA SER A 623 13.65 -34.79 -24.13
C SER A 623 14.60 -33.63 -24.44
N ILE A 624 14.26 -32.82 -25.45
CA ILE A 624 14.97 -31.58 -25.82
C ILE A 624 14.02 -30.43 -25.51
N ILE A 625 14.51 -29.41 -24.79
CA ILE A 625 13.77 -28.18 -24.51
C ILE A 625 14.50 -27.01 -25.17
N CYS A 626 13.82 -26.30 -26.08
CA CYS A 626 14.33 -25.11 -26.74
C CYS A 626 13.69 -23.83 -26.15
N PHE A 627 14.47 -22.77 -25.95
CA PHE A 627 14.01 -21.50 -25.34
C PHE A 627 14.22 -20.28 -26.25
N ARG A 628 13.56 -19.17 -25.89
CA ARG A 628 13.68 -17.84 -26.55
C ARG A 628 14.74 -17.00 -25.84
N GLN A 629 15.83 -16.61 -26.50
CA GLN A 629 16.85 -15.69 -25.96
C GLN A 629 16.21 -14.40 -25.39
N GLU A 630 15.17 -13.90 -26.08
CA GLU A 630 14.42 -12.68 -25.75
C GLU A 630 13.55 -12.79 -24.48
N LYS A 631 13.34 -14.00 -23.93
CA LYS A 631 12.72 -14.15 -22.60
C LYS A 631 13.71 -13.98 -21.44
N PHE A 632 14.98 -13.70 -21.74
CA PHE A 632 16.04 -13.53 -20.75
C PHE A 632 16.67 -12.14 -20.91
N ASN A 633 16.62 -11.34 -19.84
CA ASN A 633 17.04 -9.94 -19.86
C ASN A 633 18.53 -9.77 -20.24
N ASN A 634 18.82 -8.88 -21.19
CA ASN A 634 20.15 -8.40 -21.60
C ASN A 634 21.23 -9.50 -21.76
N PRO A 635 21.15 -10.36 -22.79
CA PRO A 635 22.33 -11.14 -23.17
C PRO A 635 23.49 -10.19 -23.50
N PRO A 636 24.75 -10.53 -23.17
CA PRO A 636 25.92 -9.77 -23.65
C PRO A 636 25.82 -9.53 -25.15
N THR A 637 26.14 -8.32 -25.61
CA THR A 637 25.84 -7.86 -26.97
C THR A 637 26.37 -8.83 -28.05
N GLY A 638 25.46 -9.39 -28.85
CA GLY A 638 25.79 -10.31 -29.94
C GLY A 638 26.02 -11.77 -29.53
N ALA A 639 25.69 -12.15 -28.28
CA ALA A 639 25.81 -13.52 -27.79
C ALA A 639 24.46 -14.27 -27.84
N GLU A 640 24.53 -15.56 -28.22
CA GLU A 640 23.38 -16.46 -28.33
C GLU A 640 23.57 -17.67 -27.38
N GLY A 641 22.53 -17.99 -26.62
CA GLY A 641 22.50 -19.06 -25.63
C GLY A 641 21.84 -20.33 -26.18
N LYS A 642 22.38 -21.49 -25.84
CA LYS A 642 21.80 -22.81 -26.16
C LYS A 642 21.72 -23.63 -24.88
N LEU A 643 20.66 -24.44 -24.70
CA LEU A 643 20.38 -25.19 -23.47
C LEU A 643 19.96 -26.60 -23.84
N PHE A 644 20.46 -27.56 -23.06
CA PHE A 644 20.10 -28.97 -23.12
C PHE A 644 19.63 -29.40 -21.73
N LEU A 645 18.53 -30.14 -21.66
CA LEU A 645 17.97 -30.69 -20.42
C LEU A 645 17.65 -32.16 -20.65
N SER A 646 17.80 -33.01 -19.63
CA SER A 646 17.48 -34.45 -19.71
C SER A 646 16.93 -34.97 -18.38
N SER A 647 15.97 -35.92 -18.45
CA SER A 647 15.40 -36.64 -17.31
C SER A 647 15.75 -38.14 -17.36
N ASN A 648 16.03 -38.74 -16.20
CA ASN A 648 16.09 -40.20 -16.03
C ASN A 648 14.88 -40.66 -15.20
N LEU A 649 14.20 -41.73 -15.60
CA LEU A 649 13.07 -42.31 -14.85
C LEU A 649 13.53 -43.50 -13.99
N VAL A 650 13.03 -43.58 -12.75
CA VAL A 650 13.37 -44.59 -11.72
C VAL A 650 12.37 -45.76 -11.73
N GLN A 651 12.87 -46.95 -11.37
CA GLN A 651 12.23 -48.27 -11.42
C GLN A 651 10.84 -48.37 -10.76
N SER A 652 9.91 -49.07 -11.42
CA SER A 652 8.63 -49.50 -10.85
C SER A 652 8.61 -51.02 -10.67
N ASN A 653 8.01 -51.50 -9.57
CA ASN A 653 7.88 -52.93 -9.30
C ASN A 653 6.64 -53.53 -10.01
N LYS A 654 6.59 -54.87 -10.01
CA LYS A 654 5.78 -55.72 -10.89
C LYS A 654 4.26 -55.45 -10.92
N GLU A 655 3.69 -54.82 -9.89
CA GLU A 655 2.24 -54.57 -9.80
C GLU A 655 1.79 -53.28 -10.50
N GLY A 656 2.66 -52.27 -10.62
CA GLY A 656 2.32 -50.99 -11.26
C GLY A 656 2.15 -51.07 -12.78
N GLY A 657 2.92 -51.94 -13.44
CA GLY A 657 2.86 -52.13 -14.90
C GLY A 657 1.54 -52.76 -15.38
N ASP A 658 1.00 -53.71 -14.62
CA ASP A 658 -0.24 -54.42 -14.98
C ASP A 658 -1.49 -53.53 -14.83
N MET A 659 -1.45 -52.52 -13.97
CA MET A 659 -2.57 -51.60 -13.74
C MET A 659 -2.72 -50.58 -14.87
N LEU A 660 -1.60 -50.02 -15.35
CA LEU A 660 -1.55 -49.07 -16.47
C LEU A 660 -2.00 -49.69 -17.80
N GLY A 661 -1.64 -50.96 -18.05
CA GLY A 661 -2.09 -51.69 -19.24
C GLY A 661 -3.60 -51.96 -19.29
N ARG A 662 -4.33 -51.88 -18.17
CA ARG A 662 -5.80 -52.06 -18.13
C ARG A 662 -6.55 -50.74 -18.34
N ALA A 663 -6.06 -49.65 -17.76
CA ALA A 663 -6.68 -48.31 -17.87
C ALA A 663 -6.70 -47.76 -19.30
N ALA A 664 -5.62 -47.95 -20.07
CA ALA A 664 -5.51 -47.46 -21.44
C ALA A 664 -6.52 -48.11 -22.42
N ARG A 665 -6.99 -49.33 -22.15
CA ARG A 665 -8.00 -50.01 -22.99
C ARG A 665 -9.42 -49.50 -22.76
N GLN A 666 -9.67 -48.78 -21.68
CA GLN A 666 -11.02 -48.42 -21.24
C GLN A 666 -11.40 -46.96 -21.55
N ALA A 667 -10.41 -46.09 -21.84
CA ALA A 667 -10.60 -44.64 -21.99
C ALA A 667 -10.84 -44.11 -23.43
N CYS A 668 -10.57 -44.89 -24.48
CA CYS A 668 -10.65 -44.42 -25.87
C CYS A 668 -11.98 -44.78 -26.58
N GLY A 669 -13.11 -44.30 -26.07
CA GLY A 669 -14.43 -44.38 -26.74
C GLY A 669 -14.81 -43.11 -27.53
N GLU A 670 -15.66 -43.26 -28.56
CA GLU A 670 -15.95 -42.25 -29.59
C GLU A 670 -16.94 -41.12 -29.16
N VAL A 671 -16.57 -39.85 -29.46
CA VAL A 671 -17.39 -38.61 -29.64
C VAL A 671 -17.78 -37.70 -28.43
N GLY A 672 -17.46 -36.38 -28.49
CA GLY A 672 -18.42 -35.27 -28.25
C GLY A 672 -18.16 -34.09 -27.26
N CYS A 673 -17.91 -32.89 -27.82
CA CYS A 673 -18.46 -31.50 -27.63
C CYS A 673 -18.69 -30.71 -26.29
N ASP A 674 -18.59 -29.37 -26.46
CA ASP A 674 -18.74 -28.18 -25.58
C ASP A 674 -20.19 -27.64 -25.37
N SER A 675 -20.46 -26.94 -24.24
CA SER A 675 -21.06 -25.57 -24.14
C SER A 675 -21.72 -25.24 -22.76
N SER A 676 -21.40 -24.05 -22.22
CA SER A 676 -22.07 -23.22 -21.18
C SER A 676 -21.71 -23.32 -19.66
N SER A 677 -20.88 -22.35 -19.17
CA SER A 677 -20.76 -21.64 -17.85
C SER A 677 -20.87 -22.42 -16.49
N ARG A 678 -20.16 -22.18 -15.35
CA ARG A 678 -19.35 -21.08 -14.72
C ARG A 678 -18.46 -21.62 -13.56
N LEU A 679 -17.55 -20.75 -13.05
CA LEU A 679 -16.44 -20.84 -12.05
C LEU A 679 -16.67 -21.53 -10.67
N LEU A 680 -15.57 -22.03 -10.03
CA LEU A 680 -15.15 -21.76 -8.63
C LEU A 680 -13.72 -22.29 -8.30
N ASP A 681 -13.11 -21.66 -7.29
CA ASP A 681 -11.71 -21.61 -6.80
C ASP A 681 -11.18 -22.88 -6.08
N VAL A 682 -9.87 -23.23 -6.17
CA VAL A 682 -9.22 -24.24 -5.29
C VAL A 682 -7.70 -24.00 -5.10
N GLN A 683 -7.30 -24.07 -3.82
CA GLN A 683 -5.98 -23.93 -3.19
C GLN A 683 -4.97 -25.07 -3.47
N ASN A 684 -3.69 -24.76 -3.24
CA ASN A 684 -2.51 -25.62 -3.42
C ASN A 684 -2.07 -26.30 -2.10
N PRO A 685 -1.84 -27.63 -2.02
CA PRO A 685 -1.38 -28.32 -0.81
C PRO A 685 0.15 -28.60 -0.79
N HIS A 686 0.66 -28.78 0.43
CA HIS A 686 2.05 -28.92 0.88
C HIS A 686 2.86 -30.11 0.33
N LEU A 687 4.20 -29.95 0.27
CA LEU A 687 5.22 -31.01 0.12
C LEU A 687 6.22 -30.92 1.31
N GLU A 688 6.57 -32.05 1.93
CA GLU A 688 7.59 -32.23 2.99
C GLU A 688 8.95 -32.77 2.42
N PRO A 689 10.08 -32.80 3.18
CA PRO A 689 11.38 -32.38 2.64
C PRO A 689 12.28 -33.50 2.13
N THR A 690 12.42 -33.65 0.81
CA THR A 690 13.64 -34.20 0.18
C THR A 690 14.73 -33.14 0.12
N THR A 691 15.97 -33.44 0.55
CA THR A 691 17.08 -32.52 0.33
C THR A 691 17.53 -32.65 -1.12
N ILE A 692 17.15 -31.68 -1.94
CA ILE A 692 17.59 -31.57 -3.33
C ILE A 692 18.91 -30.81 -3.35
N THR A 693 20.00 -31.49 -3.75
CA THR A 693 21.30 -30.84 -3.95
C THR A 693 21.49 -30.53 -5.43
N VAL A 694 21.68 -29.24 -5.75
CA VAL A 694 21.98 -28.78 -7.11
C VAL A 694 23.46 -28.40 -7.17
N THR A 695 24.24 -29.11 -7.99
CA THR A 695 25.66 -28.79 -8.20
C THR A 695 25.86 -28.20 -9.58
N MET A 696 26.41 -26.98 -9.63
CA MET A 696 26.68 -26.27 -10.88
C MET A 696 28.18 -26.11 -11.11
N ARG A 697 28.65 -26.32 -12.35
CA ARG A 697 30.06 -26.17 -12.76
C ARG A 697 30.14 -25.43 -14.09
N GLY A 698 31.11 -24.53 -14.26
CA GLY A 698 31.23 -23.80 -15.53
C GLY A 698 32.56 -23.08 -15.74
N LYS A 699 32.87 -22.78 -17.00
CA LYS A 699 33.98 -21.91 -17.43
C LYS A 699 33.36 -20.64 -18.05
N TYR A 700 33.61 -19.49 -17.43
CA TYR A 700 33.09 -18.18 -17.82
C TYR A 700 34.20 -17.13 -17.75
N ASN A 701 34.15 -16.12 -18.62
CA ASN A 701 35.23 -15.14 -18.74
C ASN A 701 34.99 -13.88 -17.89
N ASN A 702 33.76 -13.64 -17.41
CA ASN A 702 33.45 -12.61 -16.42
C ASN A 702 32.16 -12.94 -15.62
N VAL A 703 31.83 -12.09 -14.64
CA VAL A 703 30.71 -12.29 -13.71
C VAL A 703 29.36 -12.17 -14.41
N GLU A 704 29.21 -11.27 -15.37
CA GLU A 704 27.95 -11.07 -16.11
C GLU A 704 27.55 -12.31 -16.92
N GLN A 705 28.51 -12.98 -17.56
CA GLN A 705 28.29 -14.23 -18.30
C GLN A 705 27.83 -15.37 -17.38
N ARG A 706 28.40 -15.47 -16.17
CA ARG A 706 28.01 -16.48 -15.18
C ARG A 706 26.57 -16.26 -14.72
N ASP A 707 26.24 -15.04 -14.32
CA ASP A 707 24.94 -14.72 -13.75
C ASP A 707 23.83 -14.80 -14.81
N TYR A 708 24.14 -14.51 -16.08
CA TYR A 708 23.25 -14.77 -17.21
C TYR A 708 22.96 -16.27 -17.38
N MET A 709 24.00 -17.13 -17.45
CA MET A 709 23.81 -18.59 -17.61
C MET A 709 23.07 -19.23 -16.43
N LEU A 710 23.29 -18.75 -15.20
CA LEU A 710 22.55 -19.21 -14.01
C LEU A 710 21.05 -18.92 -14.11
N ARG A 711 20.68 -17.70 -14.53
CA ARG A 711 19.28 -17.33 -14.75
C ARG A 711 18.62 -18.14 -15.85
N VAL A 712 19.35 -18.43 -16.93
CA VAL A 712 18.85 -19.27 -18.03
C VAL A 712 18.53 -20.69 -17.54
N LEU A 713 19.43 -21.31 -16.78
CA LEU A 713 19.21 -22.66 -16.24
C LEU A 713 18.03 -22.69 -15.26
N GLN A 714 17.98 -21.79 -14.28
CA GLN A 714 16.95 -21.77 -13.25
C GLN A 714 15.54 -21.62 -13.84
N GLU A 715 15.38 -20.70 -14.79
CA GLU A 715 14.07 -20.46 -15.39
C GLU A 715 13.65 -21.59 -16.33
N ALA A 716 14.60 -22.25 -16.98
CA ALA A 716 14.28 -23.45 -17.76
C ALA A 716 13.82 -24.62 -16.89
N PHE A 717 14.40 -24.80 -15.69
CA PHE A 717 13.88 -25.75 -14.69
C PHE A 717 12.47 -25.36 -14.22
N ASN A 718 12.20 -24.07 -13.97
CA ASN A 718 10.87 -23.57 -13.61
C ASN A 718 9.84 -23.82 -14.73
N LEU A 719 10.23 -23.58 -15.99
CA LEU A 719 9.39 -23.81 -17.16
C LEU A 719 9.08 -25.30 -17.34
N ALA A 720 10.08 -26.18 -17.22
CA ALA A 720 9.88 -27.62 -17.25
C ALA A 720 8.93 -28.12 -16.15
N GLN A 721 8.92 -27.47 -14.98
CA GLN A 721 8.00 -27.79 -13.88
C GLN A 721 6.60 -27.19 -14.03
N SER A 722 6.43 -26.13 -14.83
CA SER A 722 5.19 -25.35 -14.93
C SER A 722 4.25 -25.73 -16.08
N GLU A 723 4.66 -26.57 -17.04
CA GLU A 723 3.77 -27.14 -18.08
C GLU A 723 2.76 -28.18 -17.54
N ARG A 724 2.22 -27.97 -16.33
CA ARG A 724 0.93 -28.54 -15.94
C ARG A 724 -0.19 -27.76 -16.63
N ARG A 725 -0.76 -28.41 -17.66
CA ARG A 725 -2.11 -28.25 -18.22
C ARG A 725 -2.32 -27.09 -19.18
N ASN A 726 -2.42 -27.43 -20.47
CA ASN A 726 -3.42 -26.86 -21.38
C ASN A 726 -3.70 -27.83 -22.54
N ASN A 727 -4.55 -28.83 -22.30
CA ASN A 727 -5.34 -29.44 -23.37
C ASN A 727 -6.76 -29.77 -22.83
N PRO A 728 -7.85 -29.15 -23.32
CA PRO A 728 -9.18 -29.22 -22.70
C PRO A 728 -10.04 -30.43 -23.10
N LEU A 729 -9.50 -31.46 -23.74
CA LEU A 729 -10.29 -32.62 -24.20
C LEU A 729 -9.63 -33.96 -23.84
N ALA A 730 -9.69 -34.34 -22.57
CA ALA A 730 -9.55 -35.74 -22.14
C ALA A 730 -10.42 -35.99 -20.89
N PHE A 731 -11.68 -36.35 -21.17
CA PHE A 731 -12.63 -37.15 -20.40
C PHE A 731 -12.82 -36.98 -18.86
N VAL A 732 -14.01 -36.42 -18.56
CA VAL A 732 -15.09 -36.95 -17.69
C VAL A 732 -14.99 -36.85 -16.16
N ARG A 733 -16.02 -36.18 -15.64
CA ARG A 733 -16.71 -36.23 -14.33
C ARG A 733 -16.28 -37.36 -13.38
N GLY A 734 -16.06 -36.98 -12.12
CA GLY A 734 -15.77 -37.90 -11.01
C GLY A 734 -16.83 -39.00 -10.79
N PRO A 735 -16.53 -39.98 -9.92
CA PRO A 735 -16.68 -39.70 -8.48
C PRO A 735 -15.57 -40.28 -7.58
N SER A 736 -15.56 -39.76 -6.35
CA SER A 736 -15.03 -40.32 -5.10
C SER A 736 -13.52 -40.60 -4.94
N PHE A 737 -13.06 -40.10 -3.79
CA PHE A 737 -11.71 -39.97 -3.27
C PHE A 737 -11.12 -41.26 -2.65
N THR A 738 -11.38 -42.45 -3.21
CA THR A 738 -11.06 -43.71 -2.49
C THR A 738 -10.25 -44.74 -3.26
N ASP A 739 -9.69 -44.45 -4.44
CA ASP A 739 -8.92 -45.46 -5.15
C ASP A 739 -7.60 -44.92 -5.74
N LEU A 740 -6.51 -45.42 -5.15
CA LEU A 740 -5.23 -45.83 -5.74
C LEU A 740 -3.99 -45.00 -5.38
N ASP A 741 -3.30 -45.53 -4.36
CA ASP A 741 -1.84 -45.55 -4.19
C ASP A 741 -1.11 -45.78 -5.53
N GLY A 742 -0.63 -44.70 -6.17
CA GLY A 742 0.17 -44.77 -7.40
C GLY A 742 1.37 -43.83 -7.34
N PRO A 743 2.57 -44.26 -7.81
CA PRO A 743 3.76 -43.43 -7.75
C PRO A 743 3.64 -42.30 -8.78
N PHE A 744 3.57 -41.06 -8.31
CA PHE A 744 3.75 -39.91 -9.20
C PHE A 744 5.22 -39.83 -9.60
N ASN A 745 5.56 -40.39 -10.77
CA ASN A 745 6.82 -40.08 -11.45
C ASN A 745 6.76 -38.64 -11.94
N TRP A 746 7.64 -37.80 -11.39
CA TRP A 746 7.87 -36.44 -11.86
C TRP A 746 9.01 -36.48 -12.88
N ASP A 747 8.78 -36.01 -14.11
CA ASP A 747 9.86 -35.73 -15.06
C ASP A 747 10.62 -34.48 -14.61
N ILE A 748 11.36 -34.59 -13.51
CA ILE A 748 12.30 -33.54 -13.11
C ILE A 748 13.52 -33.70 -14.02
N PRO A 749 13.95 -32.64 -14.73
CA PRO A 749 15.20 -32.72 -15.43
C PRO A 749 16.31 -32.95 -14.38
N THR A 750 17.02 -34.05 -14.49
CA THR A 750 18.07 -34.43 -13.53
C THR A 750 19.41 -33.82 -13.91
N PHE A 751 19.52 -33.32 -15.14
CA PHE A 751 20.74 -32.77 -15.73
C PHE A 751 20.42 -31.64 -16.72
N GLY A 752 21.26 -30.59 -16.74
CA GLY A 752 21.14 -29.48 -17.68
C GLY A 752 22.46 -28.80 -18.06
N GLU A 753 22.63 -28.43 -19.32
CA GLU A 753 23.82 -27.73 -19.84
C GLU A 753 23.46 -26.50 -20.67
N ALA A 754 24.09 -25.36 -20.36
CA ALA A 754 23.94 -24.09 -21.05
C ALA A 754 25.26 -23.64 -21.69
N PHE A 755 25.18 -23.29 -22.98
CA PHE A 755 26.28 -22.80 -23.81
C PHE A 755 26.00 -21.36 -24.22
N LEU A 756 27.01 -20.50 -24.16
CA LEU A 756 26.94 -19.14 -24.71
C LEU A 756 27.92 -19.03 -25.86
N SER A 757 27.48 -18.56 -27.03
CA SER A 757 28.30 -18.43 -28.25
C SER A 757 28.22 -17.03 -28.84
N ASP A 758 29.25 -16.60 -29.58
CA ASP A 758 29.22 -15.35 -30.36
C ASP A 758 28.44 -15.52 -31.67
N ALA A 759 28.19 -14.41 -32.37
CA ALA A 759 27.51 -14.38 -33.67
C ALA A 759 28.21 -15.18 -34.78
N ALA A 760 29.48 -15.59 -34.60
CA ALA A 760 30.20 -16.47 -35.53
C ALA A 760 30.12 -17.95 -35.12
N GLY A 761 29.38 -18.28 -34.06
CA GLY A 761 29.17 -19.63 -33.55
C GLY A 761 30.29 -20.15 -32.65
N ARG A 762 31.23 -19.30 -32.23
CA ARG A 762 32.33 -19.71 -31.32
C ARG A 762 31.84 -19.65 -29.88
N GLN A 763 32.10 -20.71 -29.12
CA GLN A 763 31.68 -20.81 -27.72
C GLN A 763 32.47 -19.84 -26.82
N LEU A 764 31.74 -18.95 -26.16
CA LEU A 764 32.27 -17.96 -25.22
C LEU A 764 32.25 -18.46 -23.77
N ALA A 765 31.25 -19.25 -23.36
CA ALA A 765 31.13 -19.80 -22.01
C ALA A 765 30.30 -21.12 -21.97
N HIS A 766 30.46 -21.90 -20.89
CA HIS A 766 29.74 -23.16 -20.63
C HIS A 766 29.36 -23.29 -19.15
N MET A 767 28.18 -23.82 -18.86
CA MET A 767 27.74 -24.18 -17.50
C MET A 767 26.85 -25.41 -17.51
N SER A 768 27.13 -26.36 -16.61
CA SER A 768 26.35 -27.58 -16.40
C SER A 768 25.81 -27.65 -14.98
N ALA A 769 24.59 -28.15 -14.81
CA ALA A 769 23.91 -28.37 -13.54
C ALA A 769 23.44 -29.83 -13.41
N LEU A 770 23.67 -30.43 -12.24
CA LEU A 770 23.20 -31.78 -11.91
C LEU A 770 22.36 -31.71 -10.63
N ILE A 771 21.22 -32.38 -10.63
CA ILE A 771 20.30 -32.47 -9.50
C ILE A 771 20.36 -33.88 -8.91
N THR A 772 20.64 -33.97 -7.61
CA THR A 772 20.66 -35.23 -6.86
C THR A 772 19.74 -35.13 -5.65
N SER A 773 18.91 -36.16 -5.41
CA SER A 773 18.04 -36.25 -4.23
C SER A 773 18.46 -37.38 -3.30
N GLU A 774 18.49 -37.12 -2.00
CA GLU A 774 18.60 -38.14 -0.95
C GLU A 774 17.38 -38.05 -0.02
N GLU A 775 16.81 -39.21 0.32
CA GLU A 775 15.63 -39.35 1.18
C GLU A 775 16.08 -39.61 2.63
N GLN A 776 15.51 -38.91 3.62
CA GLN A 776 15.79 -39.13 5.05
C GLN A 776 14.61 -39.83 5.75
N GLU A 777 14.90 -40.89 6.51
CA GLU A 777 13.90 -41.75 7.19
C GLU A 777 13.22 -41.13 8.44
N LYS A 778 11.88 -41.26 8.47
CA LYS A 778 10.86 -41.52 9.53
C LYS A 778 11.06 -41.15 11.02
N GLU A 779 9.96 -40.63 11.64
CA GLU A 779 9.21 -41.30 12.74
C GLU A 779 7.82 -40.67 13.08
N GLU A 780 6.85 -41.52 13.49
CA GLU A 780 5.39 -41.31 13.68
C GLU A 780 4.95 -40.90 15.11
N ARG A 781 3.75 -40.29 15.28
CA ARG A 781 2.73 -40.62 16.35
C ARG A 781 1.43 -39.77 16.30
N CYS A 782 0.30 -40.45 16.51
CA CYS A 782 -1.10 -40.00 16.34
C CYS A 782 -1.69 -38.98 17.35
N GLU A 783 -0.89 -38.28 18.16
CA GLU A 783 -1.38 -37.13 18.95
C GLU A 783 -1.24 -35.78 18.24
N ASN A 784 -0.66 -35.80 17.04
CA ASN A 784 -0.47 -34.62 16.23
C ASN A 784 -1.81 -34.05 15.71
N THR A 785 -1.71 -32.84 15.18
CA THR A 785 -2.83 -32.03 14.71
C THR A 785 -3.75 -32.79 13.75
N VAL A 786 -3.21 -33.72 12.96
CA VAL A 786 -3.96 -34.52 11.97
C VAL A 786 -4.93 -35.50 12.64
N GLY A 787 -4.52 -36.15 13.73
CA GLY A 787 -5.40 -37.03 14.52
C GLY A 787 -6.59 -36.27 15.12
N LYS A 788 -6.34 -35.04 15.60
CA LYS A 788 -7.36 -34.17 16.20
C LYS A 788 -8.32 -33.57 15.16
N ILE A 789 -7.80 -33.23 13.98
CA ILE A 789 -8.61 -32.74 12.85
C ILE A 789 -9.52 -33.85 12.32
N SER A 790 -9.01 -35.08 12.24
CA SER A 790 -9.79 -36.25 11.76
C SER A 790 -10.95 -36.60 12.69
N GLU A 791 -10.75 -36.52 14.01
CA GLU A 791 -11.82 -36.68 15.01
C GLU A 791 -12.92 -35.62 14.84
N ALA A 792 -12.52 -34.36 14.67
CA ALA A 792 -13.44 -33.23 14.52
C ALA A 792 -14.23 -33.29 13.20
N ALA A 793 -13.59 -33.73 12.11
CA ALA A 793 -14.24 -33.87 10.80
C ALA A 793 -15.28 -35.00 10.78
N ILE A 794 -14.99 -36.14 11.41
CA ILE A 794 -15.94 -37.27 11.50
C ILE A 794 -17.11 -36.94 12.46
N GLY A 795 -16.83 -36.19 13.53
CA GLY A 795 -17.84 -35.73 14.49
C GLY A 795 -18.89 -34.78 13.90
N ALA A 796 -18.54 -34.04 12.85
CA ALA A 796 -19.38 -33.01 12.25
C ALA A 796 -20.43 -33.54 11.25
N ILE A 797 -20.47 -34.86 10.97
CA ILE A 797 -21.43 -35.44 10.02
C ILE A 797 -22.86 -35.47 10.62
N PRO A 798 -23.85 -34.79 10.02
CA PRO A 798 -25.20 -34.72 10.57
C PRO A 798 -25.91 -36.08 10.58
N GLY A 799 -26.50 -36.44 11.71
CA GLY A 799 -27.33 -37.65 11.90
C GLY A 799 -26.64 -38.85 12.54
N ILE A 800 -25.31 -38.98 12.42
CA ILE A 800 -24.54 -40.12 12.99
C ILE A 800 -23.13 -39.74 13.49
N GLY A 801 -22.63 -38.54 13.18
CA GLY A 801 -21.24 -38.12 13.44
C GLY A 801 -20.84 -38.11 14.91
N GLY A 802 -21.75 -37.75 15.82
CA GLY A 802 -21.47 -37.75 17.26
C GLY A 802 -21.08 -39.13 17.82
N VAL A 803 -21.61 -40.22 17.25
CA VAL A 803 -21.28 -41.60 17.65
C VAL A 803 -20.06 -42.11 16.90
N ALA A 804 -19.91 -41.77 15.61
CA ALA A 804 -18.78 -42.19 14.77
C ALA A 804 -17.44 -41.54 15.18
N GLY A 805 -17.44 -40.26 15.56
CA GLY A 805 -16.23 -39.57 16.06
C GLY A 805 -15.75 -40.15 17.39
N LEU A 806 -16.68 -40.53 18.26
CA LEU A 806 -16.35 -41.18 19.54
C LEU A 806 -15.80 -42.61 19.34
N ILE A 807 -16.33 -43.36 18.36
CA ILE A 807 -15.80 -44.69 17.97
C ILE A 807 -14.40 -44.55 17.34
N PHE A 808 -14.15 -43.56 16.49
CA PHE A 808 -12.82 -43.31 15.91
C PHE A 808 -11.78 -43.02 17.00
N LYS A 809 -12.11 -42.18 17.98
CA LYS A 809 -11.25 -41.91 19.14
C LYS A 809 -10.96 -43.16 19.98
N ILE A 810 -11.99 -43.94 20.30
CA ILE A 810 -11.85 -45.16 21.11
C ILE A 810 -11.06 -46.24 20.35
N THR A 811 -11.21 -46.34 19.02
CA THR A 811 -10.52 -47.33 18.18
C THR A 811 -9.07 -46.93 17.90
N CYS A 812 -8.79 -45.64 17.66
CA CYS A 812 -7.44 -45.14 17.42
C CYS A 812 -6.56 -45.19 18.69
N VAL A 813 -7.13 -44.82 19.84
CA VAL A 813 -6.48 -45.00 21.15
C VAL A 813 -6.41 -46.48 21.55
N GLY A 814 -7.40 -47.29 21.16
CA GLY A 814 -7.43 -48.73 21.39
C GLY A 814 -6.39 -49.51 20.57
N MET A 815 -6.14 -49.12 19.32
CA MET A 815 -5.09 -49.70 18.46
C MET A 815 -3.69 -49.24 18.86
N ALA A 816 -3.55 -48.00 19.34
CA ALA A 816 -2.31 -47.50 19.94
C ALA A 816 -1.98 -48.23 21.28
N LYS A 817 -3.00 -48.59 22.09
CA LYS A 817 -2.79 -49.39 23.31
C LYS A 817 -2.67 -50.89 23.08
N ALA A 818 -3.26 -51.43 22.00
CA ALA A 818 -3.09 -52.84 21.62
C ALA A 818 -1.69 -53.13 21.01
N SER A 819 -1.01 -52.10 20.49
CA SER A 819 0.39 -52.18 20.03
C SER A 819 1.41 -51.95 21.14
N GLU A 820 0.99 -51.52 22.34
CA GLU A 820 1.83 -51.47 23.56
C GLU A 820 1.58 -52.67 24.50
N GLY A 821 0.73 -53.63 24.12
CA GLY A 821 0.36 -54.81 24.91
C GLY A 821 0.48 -56.16 24.18
N ALA A 822 1.25 -56.24 23.09
CA ALA A 822 1.57 -57.48 22.37
C ALA A 822 3.08 -57.68 22.26
#